data_AF-A0A8T4Q011-F1
#
_entry.id   AF-A0A8T4Q011-F1
#
_cell.length_a   1.000
_cell.length_b   1.000
_cell.length_c   1.000
_cell.angle_alpha   90.00
_cell.angle_beta   90.00
_cell.angle_gamma   90.00
#
_symmetry.space_group_name_H-M   'P 1'
#
loop_
_entity.id
_entity.type
_entity.pdbx_description
1 polymer ?
#
loop_
_entity_poly.entity_id
_entity_poly.type
_entity_poly.pdbx_seq_one_letter_code
_entity_poly.pdbx_strand_id
1 'polypeptide(L)'
;MKKLGLIFLFLLIINVGFAADVAYILKNPNNPDNNLLNVLTQKGFTIELIDDSLVSTTNFSTYKLLVVGDELFSNAAQIPVNTYPSLILNSYHVDEWGWTDKISALSSNMPLQVINNNLTSSAAYVSRDVPQVMNIYTACCYSGGSISLPLYYFDRLDSALSLLVVSSTTQNQYNRASTITLPGNNLLNGKKSYARGCFFGATESVYWTDDAKTLLADCADWVAYGADKDNDGYYETEDCNDNDPSIHPNAVELDDGIDQDCIDDPPVLSDMPNVTFNEDLSNSSVDLDYYVTDLDNADSSLLWTYLGNVNVKINLNNSTHVVNFSANPNFYGQETINFSVKDPKNLSDSKNIIVNVLPVNDAPILNPISNVNAFATSLISVTAVASDVENDSLTYSINDSRFMQNNNTFAWQTDVNGVGSYAFTITVSDGYLQASRTFNVTISPKILINEFTSDPFADRTNDTFVTPEDEFIELYNPANMQVSFLNYQLIMNDSSSTTQSISGTIPANSHLTIYDPTGSLDDNGQISLKNQFSQIIDNVTYGNYNDGNMLNNAPNGTSISLNDECVARYPDGTDTNTDINDFIKKSCNPSTNNNLDVVNPVVSLISPANNTFDNDGDITFMFNATNQQLTSCSLLINSNVNQTKDASGSYVEDSFSLLDIADNTILTWTVQCSDDANNIGTAPSRVITVRVNDAPTLTQIPNQTITEDVISSINLNLYSSDPENDSLTYSVTAQDASKVTCSVVGSTLSLMPSANFNGISSCTIIANDSSLSSNQVTFNINVLAANDDPTLTQNIPDQTWNEDNNLTINLSNYFQDLDRRFIVSN
;
A
#
# COMPACT_ATOMS: atom_id res chain seq x y z
N MET A 1 -38.67 -0.25 42.82
CA MET A 1 -37.24 -0.37 43.18
C MET A 1 -36.40 -0.65 41.93
N LYS A 2 -35.72 0.37 41.39
CA LYS A 2 -34.49 0.25 40.60
C LYS A 2 -33.64 1.49 40.95
N LYS A 3 -32.33 1.32 41.10
CA LYS A 3 -31.44 2.33 41.70
C LYS A 3 -31.26 3.53 40.75
N LEU A 4 -31.44 4.74 41.27
CA LEU A 4 -31.00 5.97 40.62
C LEU A 4 -29.52 6.18 40.98
N GLY A 5 -28.64 6.25 39.98
CA GLY A 5 -27.22 6.53 40.19
C GLY A 5 -27.02 8.03 40.35
N LEU A 6 -26.67 8.48 41.55
CA LEU A 6 -26.43 9.88 41.84
C LEU A 6 -24.99 10.24 41.44
N ILE A 7 -24.81 10.87 40.27
CA ILE A 7 -23.52 11.43 39.86
C ILE A 7 -23.35 12.78 40.55
N PHE A 8 -22.40 12.85 41.49
CA PHE A 8 -21.96 14.11 42.09
C PHE A 8 -21.12 14.88 41.06
N LEU A 9 -21.73 15.82 40.35
CA LEU A 9 -20.98 16.81 39.59
C LEU A 9 -20.37 17.81 40.59
N PHE A 10 -19.03 17.85 40.67
CA PHE A 10 -18.34 18.86 41.45
C PHE A 10 -18.58 20.22 40.78
N LEU A 11 -19.44 21.05 41.38
CA LEU A 11 -19.56 22.44 40.97
C LEU A 11 -18.28 23.16 41.43
N LEU A 12 -17.30 23.22 40.54
CA LEU A 12 -16.16 24.11 40.71
C LEU A 12 -16.74 25.53 40.60
N ILE A 13 -16.94 26.19 41.75
CA ILE A 13 -17.23 27.62 41.77
C ILE A 13 -15.94 28.32 41.35
N ILE A 14 -15.76 28.44 40.03
CA ILE A 14 -14.83 29.40 39.45
C ILE A 14 -15.39 30.75 39.86
N ASN A 15 -14.77 31.34 40.87
CA ASN A 15 -14.98 32.73 41.19
C ASN A 15 -14.34 33.53 40.05
N VAL A 16 -15.10 33.72 38.97
CA VAL A 16 -14.79 34.68 37.91
C VAL A 16 -14.83 36.05 38.55
N GLY A 17 -13.69 36.47 39.11
CA GLY A 17 -13.42 37.87 39.31
C GLY A 17 -13.48 38.50 37.94
N PHE A 18 -14.52 39.29 37.69
CA PHE A 18 -14.60 40.13 36.50
C PHE A 18 -13.32 40.97 36.44
N ALA A 19 -12.60 40.86 35.32
CA ALA A 19 -11.44 41.72 35.10
C ALA A 19 -11.92 43.18 35.09
N ALA A 20 -11.21 44.06 35.78
CA ALA A 20 -11.60 45.46 35.80
C ALA A 20 -11.43 46.09 34.42
N ASP A 21 -12.35 46.99 34.04
CA ASP A 21 -12.27 47.74 32.79
C ASP A 21 -11.07 48.69 32.77
N VAL A 22 -10.73 49.26 33.94
CA VAL A 22 -9.75 50.33 34.11
C VAL A 22 -8.60 49.91 35.02
N ALA A 23 -7.36 50.07 34.54
CA ALA A 23 -6.17 50.06 35.38
C ALA A 23 -5.81 51.51 35.76
N TYR A 24 -6.13 51.94 36.99
CA TYR A 24 -5.71 53.23 37.51
C TYR A 24 -4.33 53.10 38.15
N ILE A 25 -3.31 53.61 37.45
CA ILE A 25 -1.91 53.60 37.84
C ILE A 25 -1.62 54.84 38.70
N LEU A 26 -1.18 54.61 39.94
CA LEU A 26 -0.95 55.65 40.93
C LEU A 26 0.22 55.29 41.87
N LYS A 27 0.80 56.30 42.53
CA LYS A 27 2.01 56.11 43.36
C LYS A 27 1.73 55.49 44.73
N ASN A 28 0.51 55.65 45.23
CA ASN A 28 0.10 55.07 46.51
C ASN A 28 -1.38 54.62 46.47
N PRO A 29 -1.66 53.34 46.16
CA PRO A 29 -3.02 52.78 46.14
C PRO A 29 -3.84 52.96 47.42
N ASN A 30 -3.21 53.27 48.57
CA ASN A 30 -3.91 53.52 49.83
C ASN A 30 -4.52 54.94 49.92
N ASN A 31 -4.22 55.83 48.97
CA ASN A 31 -4.76 57.19 48.91
C ASN A 31 -5.02 57.61 47.45
N PRO A 32 -5.98 56.94 46.76
CA PRO A 32 -6.36 57.29 45.40
C PRO A 32 -7.14 58.60 45.34
N ASP A 33 -7.18 59.23 44.17
CA ASP A 33 -8.08 60.36 43.93
C ASP A 33 -9.54 59.88 43.86
N ASN A 34 -10.28 60.10 44.95
CA ASN A 34 -11.68 59.71 45.07
C ASN A 34 -12.61 60.49 44.13
N ASN A 35 -12.28 61.69 43.69
CA ASN A 35 -13.13 62.44 42.75
C ASN A 35 -12.97 61.87 41.34
N LEU A 36 -11.75 61.56 40.92
CA LEU A 36 -11.46 60.83 39.67
C LEU A 36 -12.16 59.46 39.65
N LEU A 37 -12.01 58.68 40.72
CA LEU A 37 -12.72 57.40 40.87
C LEU A 37 -14.24 57.54 40.78
N ASN A 38 -14.82 58.58 41.41
CA ASN A 38 -16.27 58.83 41.33
C ASN A 38 -16.74 59.17 39.91
N VAL A 39 -15.96 59.90 39.12
CA VAL A 39 -16.31 60.20 37.72
C VAL A 39 -16.30 58.94 36.88
N LEU A 40 -15.24 58.14 36.97
CA LEU A 40 -15.09 56.90 36.18
C LEU A 40 -16.14 55.84 36.55
N THR A 41 -16.41 55.65 37.84
CA THR A 41 -17.45 54.71 38.30
C THR A 41 -18.87 55.18 37.96
N GLN A 42 -19.12 56.49 37.83
CA GLN A 42 -20.40 57.01 37.35
C GLN A 42 -20.65 56.75 35.86
N LYS A 43 -19.60 56.64 35.04
CA LYS A 43 -19.66 56.12 33.66
C LYS A 43 -19.72 54.58 33.59
N GLY A 44 -19.77 53.89 34.73
CA GLY A 44 -19.93 52.43 34.80
C GLY A 44 -18.63 51.61 34.76
N PHE A 45 -17.45 52.25 34.68
CA PHE A 45 -16.18 51.55 34.69
C PHE A 45 -15.91 50.83 36.02
N THR A 46 -15.53 49.56 35.94
CA THR A 46 -14.89 48.85 37.06
C THR A 46 -13.39 49.15 37.08
N ILE A 47 -12.80 49.35 38.27
CA ILE A 47 -11.47 49.95 38.43
C ILE A 47 -10.58 49.10 39.34
N GLU A 48 -9.38 48.77 38.86
CA GLU A 48 -8.28 48.21 39.64
C GLU A 48 -7.20 49.26 39.91
N LEU A 49 -6.70 49.31 41.14
CA LEU A 49 -5.65 50.25 41.56
C LEU A 49 -4.27 49.60 41.41
N ILE A 50 -3.44 50.12 40.50
CA ILE A 50 -2.11 49.59 40.18
C ILE A 50 -1.02 50.48 40.80
N ASP A 51 -0.23 49.91 41.69
CA ASP A 51 0.94 50.57 42.28
C ASP A 51 2.05 50.79 41.23
N ASP A 52 2.72 51.95 41.27
CA ASP A 52 3.93 52.29 40.49
C ASP A 52 4.99 51.16 40.49
N SER A 53 5.14 50.42 41.60
CA SER A 53 6.06 49.28 41.70
C SER A 53 5.62 48.02 40.94
N LEU A 54 4.34 47.87 40.62
CA LEU A 54 3.74 46.71 39.95
C LEU A 54 3.56 46.88 38.44
N VAL A 55 3.80 48.08 37.90
CA VAL A 55 3.69 48.39 36.45
C VAL A 55 4.47 47.38 35.60
N SER A 56 5.71 47.05 35.99
CA SER A 56 6.57 46.10 35.27
C SER A 56 6.02 44.67 35.14
N THR A 57 5.09 44.28 36.02
CA THR A 57 4.54 42.92 36.13
C THR A 57 3.06 42.83 35.75
N THR A 58 2.41 43.96 35.47
CA THR A 58 0.96 44.01 35.20
C THR A 58 0.69 43.73 33.72
N ASN A 59 -0.21 42.78 33.42
CA ASN A 59 -0.64 42.57 32.04
C ASN A 59 -1.73 43.58 31.65
N PHE A 60 -1.32 44.68 31.02
CA PHE A 60 -2.24 45.73 30.60
C PHE A 60 -3.16 45.36 29.42
N SER A 61 -2.94 44.23 28.75
CA SER A 61 -3.76 43.81 27.58
C SER A 61 -5.19 43.37 27.93
N THR A 62 -5.55 43.31 29.21
CA THR A 62 -6.87 42.87 29.69
C THR A 62 -7.80 44.03 30.07
N TYR A 63 -7.29 45.27 30.09
CA TYR A 63 -8.04 46.47 30.45
C TYR A 63 -8.46 47.22 29.20
N LYS A 64 -9.65 47.84 29.24
CA LYS A 64 -10.15 48.74 28.19
C LYS A 64 -9.45 50.10 28.23
N LEU A 65 -9.03 50.54 29.43
CA LEU A 65 -8.47 51.87 29.66
C LEU A 65 -7.39 51.85 30.76
N LEU A 66 -6.29 52.54 30.52
CA LEU A 66 -5.32 52.92 31.53
C LEU A 66 -5.63 54.35 31.99
N VAL A 67 -5.66 54.59 33.31
CA VAL A 67 -5.74 55.94 33.87
C VAL A 67 -4.42 56.19 34.59
N VAL A 68 -3.71 57.26 34.23
CA VAL A 68 -2.39 57.57 34.80
C VAL A 68 -2.50 58.84 35.64
N GLY A 69 -2.34 58.66 36.96
CA GLY A 69 -2.44 59.72 37.96
C GLY A 69 -1.43 60.84 37.80
N ASP A 70 -1.62 61.93 38.54
CA ASP A 70 -0.80 63.14 38.43
C ASP A 70 0.50 63.12 39.26
N GLU A 71 0.85 61.98 39.88
CA GLU A 71 2.02 61.89 40.76
C GLU A 71 3.36 61.68 40.03
N LEU A 72 4.47 61.98 40.71
CA LEU A 72 5.82 61.72 40.19
C LEU A 72 6.17 60.23 40.28
N PHE A 73 6.10 59.48 39.18
CA PHE A 73 6.34 58.04 39.13
C PHE A 73 7.83 57.67 39.18
N SER A 74 8.11 56.46 39.65
CA SER A 74 9.47 55.88 39.71
C SER A 74 9.77 55.04 38.47
N ASN A 75 8.73 54.43 37.87
CA ASN A 75 8.84 53.55 36.71
C ASN A 75 8.15 54.13 35.45
N ALA A 76 8.06 55.46 35.32
CA ALA A 76 7.31 56.16 34.26
C ALA A 76 7.59 55.66 32.83
N ALA A 77 8.85 55.36 32.51
CA ALA A 77 9.28 54.82 31.22
C ALA A 77 8.69 53.44 30.87
N GLN A 78 8.16 52.71 31.85
CA GLN A 78 7.51 51.40 31.68
C GLN A 78 5.98 51.50 31.57
N ILE A 79 5.38 52.65 31.91
CA ILE A 79 3.93 52.85 31.79
C ILE A 79 3.59 52.92 30.29
N PRO A 80 2.78 51.99 29.75
CA PRO A 80 2.67 51.77 28.31
C PRO A 80 1.63 52.69 27.63
N VAL A 81 1.65 54.00 27.94
CA VAL A 81 0.57 54.95 27.58
C VAL A 81 0.33 55.14 26.08
N ASN A 82 1.32 54.80 25.26
CA ASN A 82 1.24 54.88 23.81
C ASN A 82 0.89 53.51 23.17
N THR A 83 0.80 52.43 23.96
CA THR A 83 0.52 51.07 23.47
C THR A 83 -0.92 50.66 23.73
N TYR A 84 -1.48 51.04 24.88
CA TYR A 84 -2.84 50.74 25.29
C TYR A 84 -3.67 52.01 25.47
N PRO A 85 -5.00 51.96 25.39
CA PRO A 85 -5.84 53.15 25.49
C PRO A 85 -5.61 53.86 26.83
N SER A 86 -5.23 55.14 26.81
CA SER A 86 -4.75 55.82 28.03
C SER A 86 -5.33 57.23 28.25
N LEU A 87 -5.89 57.45 29.45
CA LEU A 87 -6.24 58.75 30.01
C LEU A 87 -5.10 59.22 30.93
N ILE A 88 -4.50 60.36 30.59
CA ILE A 88 -3.26 60.84 31.19
C ILE A 88 -3.53 62.17 31.90
N LEU A 89 -3.47 62.16 33.24
CA LEU A 89 -3.48 63.37 34.07
C LEU A 89 -2.04 63.83 34.41
N ASN A 90 -1.04 62.99 34.15
CA ASN A 90 0.33 63.21 34.58
C ASN A 90 1.01 64.40 33.91
N SER A 91 1.39 65.39 34.72
CA SER A 91 2.18 66.54 34.26
C SER A 91 3.71 66.32 34.29
N TYR A 92 4.19 65.23 34.89
CA TYR A 92 5.61 65.01 35.18
C TYR A 92 6.38 64.24 34.10
N HIS A 93 5.73 63.34 33.35
CA HIS A 93 6.39 62.40 32.44
C HIS A 93 5.80 62.35 31.01
N VAL A 94 4.88 63.26 30.66
CA VAL A 94 4.29 63.36 29.31
C VAL A 94 5.30 63.69 28.20
N ASP A 95 6.46 64.23 28.57
CA ASP A 95 7.62 64.43 27.72
C ASP A 95 8.42 63.14 27.49
N GLU A 96 8.64 62.33 28.53
CA GLU A 96 9.18 60.98 28.38
C GLU A 96 8.31 60.12 27.44
N TRP A 97 7.00 60.30 27.48
CA TRP A 97 6.07 59.63 26.56
C TRP A 97 5.96 60.28 25.17
N GLY A 98 6.48 61.50 24.97
CA GLY A 98 6.66 62.16 23.67
C GLY A 98 5.50 63.03 23.19
N TRP A 99 4.55 63.34 24.07
CA TRP A 99 3.39 64.19 23.73
C TRP A 99 3.78 65.67 23.59
N THR A 100 4.75 66.11 24.39
CA THR A 100 5.35 67.45 24.34
C THR A 100 6.82 67.41 24.73
N ASP A 101 7.67 68.28 24.20
CA ASP A 101 9.04 68.47 24.72
C ASP A 101 9.07 69.37 25.98
N LYS A 102 7.95 70.04 26.28
CA LYS A 102 7.83 70.95 27.42
C LYS A 102 6.38 71.22 27.83
N ILE A 103 6.07 70.98 29.09
CA ILE A 103 4.78 71.37 29.69
C ILE A 103 4.85 72.76 30.34
N SER A 104 3.72 73.48 30.35
CA SER A 104 3.55 74.75 31.04
C SER A 104 2.29 74.73 31.92
N ALA A 105 2.17 75.66 32.86
CA ALA A 105 1.03 75.72 33.78
C ALA A 105 0.46 77.14 33.89
N LEU A 106 -0.87 77.25 34.01
CA LEU A 106 -1.59 78.47 34.37
C LEU A 106 -2.06 78.42 35.82
N SER A 107 -1.97 79.59 36.47
CA SER A 107 -2.20 79.78 37.91
C SER A 107 -3.09 81.00 38.13
N SER A 108 -4.13 80.88 38.97
CA SER A 108 -5.11 81.95 39.20
C SER A 108 -5.81 81.83 40.56
N ASN A 109 -6.25 82.99 41.09
CA ASN A 109 -7.15 83.10 42.25
C ASN A 109 -8.63 83.26 41.84
N MET A 110 -8.91 83.37 40.54
CA MET A 110 -10.26 83.33 39.97
C MET A 110 -10.47 81.99 39.25
N PRO A 111 -11.73 81.51 39.09
CA PRO A 111 -12.07 80.35 38.29
C PRO A 111 -11.33 80.35 36.94
N LEU A 112 -10.62 79.27 36.65
CA LEU A 112 -9.93 79.10 35.36
C LEU A 112 -10.91 78.54 34.33
N GLN A 113 -10.84 79.09 33.13
CA GLN A 113 -11.68 78.70 32.00
C GLN A 113 -10.83 78.23 30.82
N VAL A 114 -11.33 77.23 30.11
CA VAL A 114 -10.80 76.76 28.82
C VAL A 114 -11.86 76.92 27.74
N ILE A 115 -11.42 76.96 26.50
CA ILE A 115 -12.26 77.00 25.31
C ILE A 115 -12.33 75.57 24.76
N ASN A 116 -13.54 75.02 24.67
CA ASN A 116 -13.80 73.82 23.90
C ASN A 116 -13.60 74.18 22.41
N ASN A 117 -12.68 73.49 21.74
CA ASN A 117 -12.29 73.85 20.37
C ASN A 117 -13.15 73.17 19.29
N ASN A 118 -14.03 72.21 19.65
CA ASN A 118 -14.97 71.47 18.76
C ASN A 118 -14.62 71.53 17.27
N LEU A 119 -13.49 70.89 16.93
CA LEU A 119 -13.01 70.76 15.54
C LEU A 119 -13.80 69.63 14.86
N THR A 120 -14.01 69.73 13.54
CA THR A 120 -14.79 68.77 12.74
C THR A 120 -14.03 67.44 12.48
N SER A 121 -13.64 66.75 13.54
CA SER A 121 -12.90 65.48 13.56
C SER A 121 -13.16 64.73 14.87
N SER A 122 -12.46 63.61 15.12
CA SER A 122 -12.59 62.79 16.33
C SER A 122 -12.50 63.56 17.65
N ALA A 123 -11.93 64.77 17.67
CA ALA A 123 -11.85 65.63 18.84
C ALA A 123 -13.20 66.27 19.25
N ALA A 124 -14.19 66.39 18.35
CA ALA A 124 -15.52 66.89 18.72
C ALA A 124 -16.27 65.91 19.63
N TYR A 125 -16.15 64.60 19.40
CA TYR A 125 -16.85 63.58 20.19
C TYR A 125 -16.42 63.55 21.65
N VAL A 126 -15.18 63.98 21.94
CA VAL A 126 -14.54 64.03 23.27
C VAL A 126 -14.99 65.24 24.11
N SER A 127 -15.66 66.20 23.48
CA SER A 127 -16.15 67.42 24.13
C SER A 127 -17.54 67.80 23.62
N ARG A 128 -18.37 66.80 23.28
CA ARG A 128 -19.72 67.02 22.74
C ARG A 128 -20.68 67.56 23.80
N ASP A 129 -20.55 67.08 25.05
CA ASP A 129 -21.50 67.33 26.15
C ASP A 129 -21.12 68.53 27.04
N VAL A 130 -20.14 69.33 26.62
CA VAL A 130 -19.58 70.44 27.41
C VAL A 130 -19.57 71.79 26.64
N PRO A 131 -19.85 72.92 27.31
CA PRO A 131 -20.06 74.21 26.65
C PRO A 131 -18.83 74.76 25.93
N GLN A 132 -19.03 75.70 24.99
CA GLN A 132 -17.93 76.29 24.21
C GLN A 132 -16.84 76.96 25.07
N VAL A 133 -17.23 77.55 26.20
CA VAL A 133 -16.30 78.04 27.23
C VAL A 133 -16.65 77.34 28.53
N MET A 134 -15.72 76.51 29.01
CA MET A 134 -15.89 75.65 30.18
C MET A 134 -15.18 76.26 31.38
N ASN A 135 -15.81 76.24 32.55
CA ASN A 135 -15.10 76.49 33.80
C ASN A 135 -14.43 75.19 34.19
N ILE A 136 -13.13 75.17 34.46
CA ILE A 136 -12.42 73.93 34.84
C ILE A 136 -12.17 73.85 36.35
N TYR A 137 -11.98 74.99 36.99
CA TYR A 137 -11.86 75.09 38.44
C TYR A 137 -12.88 76.05 39.04
N THR A 138 -13.38 75.69 40.21
CA THR A 138 -14.06 76.60 41.13
C THR A 138 -13.09 77.62 41.76
N ALA A 139 -13.60 78.63 42.46
CA ALA A 139 -12.74 79.59 43.18
C ALA A 139 -12.16 78.95 44.46
N CYS A 140 -10.85 78.76 44.51
CA CYS A 140 -10.13 78.22 45.66
C CYS A 140 -9.49 79.31 46.54
N CYS A 141 -9.38 79.07 47.84
CA CYS A 141 -8.70 79.95 48.79
C CYS A 141 -7.96 79.14 49.88
N TYR A 142 -6.63 79.02 49.78
CA TYR A 142 -5.81 78.76 50.96
C TYR A 142 -5.78 80.03 51.83
N SER A 143 -6.04 79.89 53.13
CA SER A 143 -6.01 81.01 54.08
C SER A 143 -4.57 81.45 54.39
N GLY A 144 -3.93 82.15 53.46
CA GLY A 144 -2.61 82.76 53.65
C GLY A 144 -1.63 82.58 52.50
N GLY A 145 -1.75 83.41 51.46
CA GLY A 145 -0.57 84.00 50.81
C GLY A 145 0.06 83.33 49.58
N SER A 146 -0.42 82.17 49.12
CA SER A 146 0.12 81.50 47.91
C SER A 146 -0.96 81.12 46.89
N ILE A 147 -0.71 81.48 45.63
CA ILE A 147 -1.25 80.81 44.42
C ILE A 147 -0.59 79.42 44.30
N SER A 148 -1.19 78.39 43.69
CA SER A 148 -2.46 78.27 42.94
C SER A 148 -2.82 76.78 42.75
N LEU A 149 -3.99 76.49 42.19
CA LEU A 149 -4.23 75.23 41.46
C LEU A 149 -3.67 75.35 40.03
N PRO A 150 -2.82 74.42 39.54
CA PRO A 150 -2.22 74.51 38.22
C PRO A 150 -3.09 73.84 37.13
N LEU A 151 -3.50 74.61 36.12
CA LEU A 151 -3.94 74.04 34.84
C LEU A 151 -2.72 73.84 33.94
N TYR A 152 -2.31 72.60 33.72
CA TYR A 152 -1.24 72.26 32.79
C TYR A 152 -1.71 72.29 31.34
N TYR A 153 -0.79 72.64 30.44
CA TYR A 153 -1.05 72.72 29.00
C TYR A 153 0.24 72.52 28.19
N PHE A 154 0.07 72.14 26.93
CA PHE A 154 1.16 72.09 25.95
C PHE A 154 1.14 73.34 25.07
N ASP A 155 2.29 73.98 24.84
CA ASP A 155 2.39 74.97 23.77
C ASP A 155 2.32 74.23 22.42
N ARG A 156 1.63 74.80 21.43
CA ARG A 156 1.57 74.24 20.07
C ARG A 156 2.97 73.97 19.49
N LEU A 157 3.95 74.83 19.75
CA LEU A 157 5.32 74.69 19.24
C LEU A 157 6.10 73.56 19.92
N ASP A 158 5.80 73.29 21.20
CA ASP A 158 6.47 72.28 22.01
C ASP A 158 5.72 70.93 21.99
N SER A 159 4.60 70.79 21.26
CA SER A 159 3.73 69.61 21.25
C SER A 159 3.76 68.82 19.95
N ALA A 160 3.50 67.51 20.00
CA ALA A 160 3.42 66.68 18.80
C ALA A 160 2.32 67.20 17.83
N LEU A 161 2.70 67.44 16.58
CA LEU A 161 1.82 68.04 15.56
C LEU A 161 0.60 67.18 15.21
N SER A 162 0.68 65.87 15.46
CA SER A 162 -0.37 64.87 15.26
C SER A 162 -1.47 64.91 16.33
N LEU A 163 -1.20 65.53 17.49
CA LEU A 163 -2.18 65.64 18.57
C LEU A 163 -3.32 66.58 18.17
N LEU A 164 -4.54 66.09 18.30
CA LEU A 164 -5.75 66.86 18.10
C LEU A 164 -6.06 67.63 19.40
N VAL A 165 -6.56 68.85 19.28
CA VAL A 165 -6.84 69.71 20.43
C VAL A 165 -8.31 69.62 20.79
N VAL A 166 -8.60 69.17 22.01
CA VAL A 166 -9.97 69.14 22.56
C VAL A 166 -10.27 70.49 23.20
N SER A 167 -9.42 70.94 24.13
CA SER A 167 -9.59 72.24 24.82
C SER A 167 -8.31 73.10 24.80
N SER A 168 -8.47 74.42 24.76
CA SER A 168 -7.39 75.41 24.78
C SER A 168 -7.55 76.45 25.89
N THR A 169 -6.47 77.08 26.35
CA THR A 169 -6.57 78.08 27.42
C THR A 169 -7.26 79.36 26.92
N THR A 170 -8.06 80.00 27.78
CA THR A 170 -8.67 81.31 27.46
C THR A 170 -7.66 82.44 27.25
N GLN A 171 -6.42 82.31 27.73
CA GLN A 171 -5.37 83.31 27.53
C GLN A 171 -4.70 83.22 26.14
N ASN A 172 -4.63 82.02 25.57
CA ASN A 172 -4.07 81.75 24.26
C ASN A 172 -4.62 80.42 23.71
N GLN A 173 -5.29 80.47 22.56
CA GLN A 173 -5.89 79.29 21.91
C GLN A 173 -4.85 78.28 21.38
N TYR A 174 -3.57 78.67 21.25
CA TYR A 174 -2.48 77.75 20.92
C TYR A 174 -1.99 76.91 22.11
N ASN A 175 -2.35 77.29 23.35
CA ASN A 175 -2.04 76.54 24.55
C ASN A 175 -3.09 75.44 24.73
N ARG A 176 -2.69 74.19 24.55
CA ARG A 176 -3.54 73.00 24.50
C ARG A 176 -3.72 72.42 25.91
N ALA A 177 -4.90 72.61 26.52
CA ALA A 177 -5.19 72.18 27.89
C ALA A 177 -5.71 70.73 27.97
N SER A 178 -6.38 70.26 26.91
CA SER A 178 -6.72 68.86 26.71
C SER A 178 -6.45 68.47 25.26
N THR A 179 -5.80 67.32 25.04
CA THR A 179 -5.44 66.83 23.71
C THR A 179 -5.68 65.34 23.58
N ILE A 180 -5.89 64.86 22.36
CA ILE A 180 -6.03 63.43 22.07
C ILE A 180 -5.06 62.97 20.98
N THR A 181 -4.80 61.68 20.97
CA THR A 181 -4.05 60.98 19.92
C THR A 181 -4.84 59.78 19.38
N LEU A 182 -4.60 59.43 18.12
CA LEU A 182 -5.18 58.28 17.43
C LEU A 182 -4.12 57.20 17.20
N PRO A 183 -4.51 55.92 17.05
CA PRO A 183 -3.62 54.87 16.55
C PRO A 183 -2.91 55.28 15.26
N GLY A 184 -1.59 55.03 15.19
CA GLY A 184 -0.72 55.37 14.06
C GLY A 184 -0.05 56.74 14.13
N ASN A 185 -0.49 57.66 15.01
CA ASN A 185 0.08 59.00 15.13
C ASN A 185 1.56 59.00 15.55
N ASN A 186 2.36 59.89 14.94
CA ASN A 186 3.77 60.11 15.31
C ASN A 186 3.91 61.11 16.46
N LEU A 187 4.80 60.83 17.42
CA LEU A 187 5.10 61.66 18.60
C LEU A 187 6.50 62.30 18.49
N LEU A 188 6.82 63.30 19.33
CA LEU A 188 8.02 64.14 19.15
C LEU A 188 9.35 63.38 19.28
N ASN A 189 9.43 62.47 20.25
CA ASN A 189 10.61 61.64 20.50
C ASN A 189 10.75 60.44 19.52
N GLY A 190 10.06 60.47 18.38
CA GLY A 190 10.08 59.41 17.36
C GLY A 190 9.25 58.17 17.69
N LYS A 191 8.57 58.14 18.86
CA LYS A 191 7.58 57.11 19.19
C LYS A 191 6.32 57.26 18.32
N LYS A 192 5.49 56.22 18.31
CA LYS A 192 4.12 56.26 17.78
C LYS A 192 3.11 55.94 18.87
N SER A 193 1.90 56.46 18.72
CA SER A 193 0.73 55.90 19.42
C SER A 193 0.21 54.71 18.63
N TYR A 194 -0.08 53.60 19.32
CA TYR A 194 -0.75 52.41 18.79
C TYR A 194 -2.21 52.32 19.27
N ALA A 195 -2.58 53.12 20.28
CA ALA A 195 -3.92 53.22 20.82
C ALA A 195 -4.44 54.68 20.80
N ARG A 196 -5.73 54.83 21.14
CA ARG A 196 -6.32 56.14 21.51
C ARG A 196 -5.70 56.63 22.81
N GLY A 197 -5.64 57.94 23.01
CA GLY A 197 -5.32 58.50 24.32
C GLY A 197 -5.83 59.91 24.47
N CYS A 198 -6.08 60.33 25.72
CA CYS A 198 -6.42 61.69 26.10
C CYS A 198 -5.47 62.19 27.19
N PHE A 199 -4.89 63.37 26.98
CA PHE A 199 -4.26 64.15 28.04
C PHE A 199 -5.25 65.17 28.60
N PHE A 200 -5.40 65.19 29.93
CA PHE A 200 -6.26 66.10 30.66
C PHE A 200 -5.45 66.89 31.68
N GLY A 201 -5.08 68.14 31.34
CA GLY A 201 -4.11 68.92 32.11
C GLY A 201 -4.61 69.56 33.40
N ALA A 202 -5.86 69.33 33.83
CA ALA A 202 -6.39 69.90 35.07
C ALA A 202 -6.23 68.91 36.23
N THR A 203 -5.21 69.11 37.06
CA THR A 203 -4.97 68.33 38.30
C THR A 203 -5.87 68.79 39.45
N GLU A 204 -5.63 68.40 40.70
CA GLU A 204 -6.32 68.95 41.89
C GLU A 204 -7.86 68.84 41.87
N SER A 205 -8.36 67.61 41.71
CA SER A 205 -9.76 67.27 41.44
C SER A 205 -10.81 67.77 42.44
N VAL A 206 -10.41 68.07 43.68
CA VAL A 206 -11.28 68.61 44.75
C VAL A 206 -11.98 69.90 44.33
N TYR A 207 -11.41 70.63 43.37
CA TYR A 207 -11.94 71.91 42.88
C TYR A 207 -12.53 71.85 41.47
N TRP A 208 -12.57 70.67 40.84
CA TRP A 208 -13.19 70.48 39.53
C TRP A 208 -14.68 70.85 39.57
N THR A 209 -15.07 71.61 38.56
CA THR A 209 -16.47 71.88 38.20
C THR A 209 -17.13 70.63 37.60
N ASP A 210 -18.44 70.70 37.35
CA ASP A 210 -19.12 69.63 36.64
C ASP A 210 -18.75 69.60 35.14
N ASP A 211 -18.46 70.76 34.51
CA ASP A 211 -17.89 70.83 33.15
C ASP A 211 -16.57 70.03 33.06
N ALA A 212 -15.67 70.17 34.05
CA ALA A 212 -14.38 69.47 34.09
C ALA A 212 -14.55 67.96 34.26
N LYS A 213 -15.47 67.53 35.14
CA LYS A 213 -15.78 66.11 35.34
C LYS A 213 -16.37 65.49 34.08
N THR A 214 -17.27 66.20 33.40
CA THR A 214 -17.87 65.73 32.13
C THR A 214 -16.81 65.56 31.06
N LEU A 215 -15.97 66.59 30.82
CA LEU A 215 -14.87 66.51 29.84
C LEU A 215 -13.87 65.38 30.14
N LEU A 216 -13.55 65.13 31.42
CA LEU A 216 -12.71 64.01 31.83
C LEU A 216 -13.38 62.66 31.53
N ALA A 217 -14.68 62.56 31.81
CA ALA A 217 -15.47 61.36 31.59
C ALA A 217 -15.62 61.04 30.10
N ASP A 218 -15.89 62.05 29.27
CA ASP A 218 -15.97 61.91 27.81
C ASP A 218 -14.61 61.53 27.20
N CYS A 219 -13.51 62.02 27.79
CA CYS A 219 -12.16 61.53 27.49
C CYS A 219 -11.94 60.06 27.89
N ALA A 220 -12.50 59.59 29.01
CA ALA A 220 -12.40 58.19 29.42
C ALA A 220 -13.18 57.28 28.46
N ASP A 221 -14.44 57.62 28.18
CA ASP A 221 -15.34 56.85 27.30
C ASP A 221 -14.79 56.78 25.87
N TRP A 222 -14.35 57.91 25.31
CA TRP A 222 -13.82 57.93 23.94
C TRP A 222 -12.50 57.16 23.80
N VAL A 223 -11.64 57.18 24.82
CA VAL A 223 -10.41 56.39 24.81
C VAL A 223 -10.75 54.90 24.89
N ALA A 224 -11.67 54.50 25.79
CA ALA A 224 -12.08 53.12 26.01
C ALA A 224 -12.84 52.52 24.81
N TYR A 225 -13.91 53.17 24.37
CA TYR A 225 -14.89 52.63 23.40
C TYR A 225 -14.78 53.30 22.03
N GLY A 226 -14.85 54.62 21.95
CA GLY A 226 -14.58 55.36 20.71
C GLY A 226 -15.56 56.48 20.43
N ALA A 227 -15.86 56.70 19.16
CA ALA A 227 -16.99 57.50 18.75
C ALA A 227 -18.24 56.62 18.69
N ASP A 228 -19.34 57.21 19.13
CA ASP A 228 -20.71 56.95 18.69
C ASP A 228 -21.01 58.10 17.71
N LYS A 229 -21.15 57.82 16.41
CA LYS A 229 -21.23 58.81 15.32
C LYS A 229 -22.68 59.14 14.93
N ASP A 230 -23.57 58.17 14.90
CA ASP A 230 -24.98 58.36 14.53
C ASP A 230 -25.92 58.56 15.73
N ASN A 231 -25.40 58.38 16.96
CA ASN A 231 -26.01 58.71 18.23
C ASN A 231 -27.15 57.76 18.65
N ASP A 232 -27.01 56.47 18.34
CA ASP A 232 -27.92 55.41 18.77
C ASP A 232 -27.64 54.88 20.20
N GLY A 233 -26.41 55.06 20.70
CA GLY A 233 -25.93 54.63 22.01
C GLY A 233 -24.90 53.48 21.99
N TYR A 234 -24.52 52.99 20.82
CA TYR A 234 -23.42 52.06 20.60
C TYR A 234 -22.19 52.78 20.05
N TYR A 235 -21.02 52.16 20.19
CA TYR A 235 -19.74 52.74 19.76
C TYR A 235 -19.15 51.92 18.61
N GLU A 236 -18.28 52.53 17.80
CA GLU A 236 -17.48 51.95 16.68
C GLU A 236 -16.80 50.57 16.95
N THR A 237 -16.73 50.11 18.20
CA THR A 237 -16.13 48.83 18.61
C THR A 237 -17.13 47.73 18.93
N GLU A 238 -18.42 48.07 19.03
CA GLU A 238 -19.53 47.17 19.33
C GLU A 238 -20.55 47.19 18.20
N ASP A 239 -20.71 48.33 17.52
CA ASP A 239 -21.57 48.53 16.35
C ASP A 239 -20.87 48.11 15.04
N CYS A 240 -21.56 47.30 14.22
CA CYS A 240 -21.11 46.86 12.91
C CYS A 240 -21.28 47.93 11.80
N ASN A 241 -22.10 48.97 12.00
CA ASN A 241 -22.20 50.13 11.11
C ASN A 241 -22.53 51.44 11.84
N ASP A 242 -21.53 51.97 12.58
CA ASP A 242 -21.49 53.30 13.25
C ASP A 242 -21.51 54.49 12.26
N ASN A 243 -22.58 54.53 11.46
CA ASN A 243 -23.10 55.54 10.55
C ASN A 243 -24.61 55.36 10.24
N ASP A 244 -25.24 54.24 10.62
CA ASP A 244 -26.66 53.95 10.44
C ASP A 244 -27.30 53.46 11.76
N PRO A 245 -28.08 54.31 12.46
CA PRO A 245 -28.60 54.02 13.80
C PRO A 245 -29.77 53.02 13.82
N SER A 246 -29.91 52.21 12.76
CA SER A 246 -30.83 51.08 12.66
C SER A 246 -30.13 49.71 12.65
N ILE A 247 -28.79 49.71 12.56
CA ILE A 247 -27.93 48.53 12.58
C ILE A 247 -27.08 48.63 13.84
N HIS A 248 -27.30 47.76 14.83
CA HIS A 248 -26.59 47.77 16.11
C HIS A 248 -26.86 46.48 16.92
N PRO A 249 -26.03 46.09 17.92
CA PRO A 249 -26.11 44.83 18.69
C PRO A 249 -27.40 44.41 19.41
N ASN A 250 -28.49 45.17 19.27
CA ASN A 250 -29.81 44.93 19.85
C ASN A 250 -30.94 45.39 18.91
N ALA A 251 -30.67 45.53 17.61
CA ALA A 251 -31.69 45.85 16.62
C ALA A 251 -32.72 44.71 16.53
N VAL A 252 -33.76 44.91 15.73
CA VAL A 252 -34.74 43.85 15.43
C VAL A 252 -34.59 43.48 13.98
N GLU A 253 -34.13 42.26 13.74
CA GLU A 253 -33.88 41.73 12.41
C GLU A 253 -35.14 41.78 11.52
N LEU A 254 -34.92 42.22 10.27
CA LEU A 254 -35.94 42.48 9.26
C LEU A 254 -35.71 41.56 8.04
N ASP A 255 -36.82 41.11 7.45
CA ASP A 255 -36.81 40.30 6.22
C ASP A 255 -36.55 41.19 4.97
N ASP A 256 -35.38 41.84 4.92
CA ASP A 256 -34.93 42.69 3.81
C ASP A 256 -33.52 42.37 3.28
N GLY A 257 -32.79 41.46 3.92
CA GLY A 257 -31.51 40.91 3.44
C GLY A 257 -30.27 41.69 3.89
N ILE A 258 -30.34 42.36 5.03
CA ILE A 258 -29.26 43.09 5.69
C ILE A 258 -29.25 42.66 7.15
N ASP A 259 -28.13 42.15 7.68
CA ASP A 259 -27.94 41.98 9.13
C ASP A 259 -28.10 43.34 9.83
N GLN A 260 -29.06 43.44 10.76
CA GLN A 260 -29.24 44.62 11.61
C GLN A 260 -28.75 44.43 13.04
N ASP A 261 -28.82 43.23 13.62
CA ASP A 261 -28.48 43.04 15.03
C ASP A 261 -27.01 42.72 15.31
N CYS A 262 -26.17 42.69 14.27
CA CYS A 262 -24.73 42.41 14.32
C CYS A 262 -24.39 41.02 14.92
N ILE A 263 -25.35 40.09 14.95
CA ILE A 263 -25.15 38.71 15.41
C ILE A 263 -24.95 37.79 14.22
N ASP A 264 -24.03 36.83 14.40
CA ASP A 264 -23.79 35.73 13.47
C ASP A 264 -25.06 34.89 13.26
N ASP A 265 -25.67 35.01 12.08
CA ASP A 265 -26.87 34.27 11.69
C ASP A 265 -26.51 33.00 10.89
N PRO A 266 -27.28 31.90 11.02
CA PRO A 266 -27.04 30.70 10.25
C PRO A 266 -27.43 30.88 8.77
N PRO A 267 -26.70 30.26 7.82
CA PRO A 267 -27.15 30.18 6.44
C PRO A 267 -28.48 29.43 6.35
N VAL A 268 -29.48 30.02 5.68
CA VAL A 268 -30.85 29.50 5.57
C VAL A 268 -31.05 28.82 4.22
N LEU A 269 -31.57 27.58 4.22
CA LEU A 269 -31.90 26.87 2.99
C LEU A 269 -33.39 26.95 2.63
N SER A 270 -33.65 27.40 1.40
CA SER A 270 -34.94 27.28 0.73
C SER A 270 -35.20 25.85 0.21
N ASP A 271 -36.39 25.60 -0.33
CA ASP A 271 -36.75 24.28 -0.87
C ASP A 271 -36.10 24.04 -2.26
N MET A 272 -35.11 23.15 -2.29
CA MET A 272 -34.44 22.69 -3.51
C MET A 272 -35.31 21.72 -4.34
N PRO A 273 -35.17 21.71 -5.68
CA PRO A 273 -35.89 20.79 -6.55
C PRO A 273 -35.38 19.35 -6.43
N ASN A 274 -36.30 18.40 -6.57
CA ASN A 274 -35.95 17.00 -6.79
C ASN A 274 -35.35 16.81 -8.19
N VAL A 275 -34.40 15.89 -8.30
CA VAL A 275 -33.65 15.61 -9.53
C VAL A 275 -34.15 14.33 -10.18
N THR A 276 -34.24 14.29 -11.51
CA THR A 276 -34.59 13.07 -12.26
C THR A 276 -33.78 12.96 -13.56
N PHE A 277 -33.13 11.82 -13.78
CA PHE A 277 -32.35 11.51 -14.97
C PHE A 277 -32.42 10.01 -15.29
N ASN A 278 -31.98 9.61 -16.48
CA ASN A 278 -31.90 8.21 -16.91
C ASN A 278 -30.53 7.62 -16.52
N GLU A 279 -30.45 6.36 -16.12
CA GLU A 279 -29.19 5.76 -15.62
C GLU A 279 -28.00 5.86 -16.60
N ASP A 280 -28.26 5.81 -17.91
CA ASP A 280 -27.27 5.97 -18.98
C ASP A 280 -26.86 7.43 -19.30
N LEU A 281 -27.50 8.43 -18.69
CA LEU A 281 -27.32 9.84 -19.05
C LEU A 281 -27.04 10.75 -17.83
N SER A 282 -25.77 11.01 -17.58
CA SER A 282 -25.29 11.98 -16.59
C SER A 282 -25.40 13.42 -17.11
N ASN A 283 -26.53 14.11 -16.90
CA ASN A 283 -26.72 15.50 -17.34
C ASN A 283 -27.71 16.34 -16.53
N SER A 284 -28.01 15.96 -15.28
CA SER A 284 -28.72 16.86 -14.34
C SER A 284 -27.72 17.63 -13.49
N SER A 285 -27.82 18.95 -13.50
CA SER A 285 -27.08 19.84 -12.62
C SER A 285 -28.03 20.71 -11.78
N VAL A 286 -27.61 20.99 -10.54
CA VAL A 286 -28.27 21.94 -9.63
C VAL A 286 -27.21 22.91 -9.15
N ASP A 287 -27.47 24.20 -9.29
CA ASP A 287 -26.64 25.26 -8.74
C ASP A 287 -27.20 25.64 -7.37
N LEU A 288 -26.40 25.45 -6.31
CA LEU A 288 -26.86 25.55 -4.93
C LEU A 288 -26.94 27.00 -4.43
N ASP A 289 -26.23 27.94 -5.06
CA ASP A 289 -26.23 29.36 -4.67
C ASP A 289 -27.62 30.01 -4.88
N TYR A 290 -28.49 29.41 -5.71
CA TYR A 290 -29.90 29.84 -5.82
C TYR A 290 -30.80 29.46 -4.63
N TYR A 291 -30.32 28.63 -3.71
CA TYR A 291 -31.16 28.03 -2.66
C TYR A 291 -30.72 28.35 -1.23
N VAL A 292 -29.60 29.06 -1.06
CA VAL A 292 -29.08 29.53 0.23
C VAL A 292 -29.15 31.05 0.31
N THR A 293 -29.35 31.56 1.52
CA THR A 293 -29.16 32.98 1.87
C THR A 293 -28.52 33.06 3.24
N ASP A 294 -27.58 33.97 3.42
CA ASP A 294 -26.84 34.22 4.65
C ASP A 294 -26.62 35.74 4.74
N LEU A 295 -26.83 36.31 5.94
CA LEU A 295 -26.85 37.77 6.14
C LEU A 295 -25.46 38.33 6.44
N ASP A 296 -24.65 37.60 7.20
CA ASP A 296 -23.25 37.90 7.47
C ASP A 296 -22.34 37.68 6.25
N ASN A 297 -22.61 36.65 5.46
CA ASN A 297 -21.58 36.00 4.64
C ASN A 297 -22.02 35.77 3.18
N ALA A 298 -21.17 36.20 2.24
CA ALA A 298 -21.39 35.96 0.82
C ALA A 298 -21.24 34.46 0.49
N ASP A 299 -22.11 33.93 -0.37
CA ASP A 299 -22.20 32.51 -0.79
C ASP A 299 -20.83 31.82 -0.97
N SER A 300 -19.88 32.52 -1.59
CA SER A 300 -18.50 32.05 -1.84
C SER A 300 -17.67 31.66 -0.61
N SER A 301 -18.07 32.06 0.61
CA SER A 301 -17.43 31.66 1.87
C SER A 301 -18.17 30.55 2.61
N LEU A 302 -19.36 30.15 2.14
CA LEU A 302 -20.13 29.06 2.72
C LEU A 302 -19.54 27.70 2.31
N LEU A 303 -19.55 26.73 3.23
CA LEU A 303 -19.04 25.38 3.00
C LEU A 303 -20.17 24.37 2.88
N TRP A 304 -20.34 23.83 1.68
CA TRP A 304 -21.31 22.79 1.37
C TRP A 304 -20.79 21.37 1.63
N THR A 305 -21.68 20.51 2.13
CA THR A 305 -21.49 19.08 2.34
C THR A 305 -22.75 18.31 1.95
N TYR A 306 -22.63 17.01 1.71
CA TYR A 306 -23.77 16.15 1.40
C TYR A 306 -23.61 14.73 1.96
N LEU A 307 -24.73 14.07 2.23
CA LEU A 307 -24.82 12.69 2.74
C LEU A 307 -26.04 11.96 2.16
N GLY A 308 -26.02 10.63 2.22
CA GLY A 308 -27.16 9.77 1.83
C GLY A 308 -27.06 9.14 0.43
N ASN A 309 -26.04 9.48 -0.35
CA ASN A 309 -25.81 8.88 -1.65
C ASN A 309 -25.09 7.51 -1.52
N VAL A 310 -25.58 6.50 -2.23
CA VAL A 310 -25.00 5.14 -2.25
C VAL A 310 -24.71 4.71 -3.68
N ASN A 311 -25.68 4.89 -4.57
CA ASN A 311 -25.59 4.59 -6.00
C ASN A 311 -25.64 5.85 -6.85
N VAL A 312 -26.22 6.95 -6.33
CA VAL A 312 -26.06 8.27 -6.93
C VAL A 312 -24.64 8.78 -6.66
N LYS A 313 -24.01 9.31 -7.71
CA LYS A 313 -22.71 9.98 -7.67
C LYS A 313 -22.94 11.47 -7.79
N ILE A 314 -22.37 12.20 -6.84
CA ILE A 314 -22.52 13.65 -6.69
C ILE A 314 -21.16 14.28 -6.92
N ASN A 315 -21.06 15.18 -7.90
CA ASN A 315 -19.85 15.95 -8.15
C ASN A 315 -20.14 17.44 -7.91
N LEU A 316 -19.83 17.90 -6.70
CA LEU A 316 -19.95 19.29 -6.25
C LEU A 316 -18.67 20.07 -6.60
N ASN A 317 -18.82 21.19 -7.29
CA ASN A 317 -17.73 22.14 -7.50
C ASN A 317 -17.68 23.18 -6.38
N ASN A 318 -16.74 23.05 -5.44
CA ASN A 318 -16.58 23.97 -4.30
C ASN A 318 -16.22 25.44 -4.66
N SER A 319 -16.07 25.80 -5.94
CA SER A 319 -15.85 27.19 -6.37
C SER A 319 -17.04 27.85 -7.08
N THR A 320 -18.07 27.07 -7.42
CA THR A 320 -19.27 27.57 -8.11
C THR A 320 -20.56 26.98 -7.56
N HIS A 321 -20.47 26.18 -6.49
CA HIS A 321 -21.50 25.33 -5.87
C HIS A 321 -22.46 24.52 -6.77
N VAL A 322 -22.17 24.45 -8.07
CA VAL A 322 -22.84 23.56 -9.02
C VAL A 322 -22.54 22.10 -8.69
N VAL A 323 -23.61 21.35 -8.46
CA VAL A 323 -23.64 19.90 -8.30
C VAL A 323 -24.04 19.25 -9.61
N ASN A 324 -23.30 18.22 -10.03
CA ASN A 324 -23.68 17.34 -11.13
C ASN A 324 -24.02 15.93 -10.62
N PHE A 325 -25.12 15.36 -11.12
CA PHE A 325 -25.62 14.05 -10.73
C PHE A 325 -25.37 12.99 -11.82
N SER A 326 -25.00 11.79 -11.37
CA SER A 326 -24.88 10.58 -12.20
C SER A 326 -25.16 9.34 -11.34
N ALA A 327 -25.20 8.15 -11.91
CA ALA A 327 -25.46 6.90 -11.20
C ALA A 327 -24.28 5.91 -11.26
N ASN A 328 -24.36 4.84 -10.47
CA ASN A 328 -23.71 3.58 -10.80
C ASN A 328 -24.32 3.01 -12.09
N PRO A 329 -23.54 2.30 -12.93
CA PRO A 329 -24.11 1.60 -14.09
C PRO A 329 -25.26 0.69 -13.65
N ASN A 330 -26.35 0.71 -14.42
CA ASN A 330 -27.51 -0.16 -14.22
C ASN A 330 -28.20 0.01 -12.84
N PHE A 331 -28.12 1.22 -12.27
CA PHE A 331 -28.91 1.59 -11.10
C PHE A 331 -30.08 2.50 -11.51
N TYR A 332 -31.29 1.94 -11.44
CA TYR A 332 -32.54 2.69 -11.38
C TYR A 332 -33.15 2.65 -9.96
N GLY A 333 -33.90 3.69 -9.61
CA GLY A 333 -34.50 3.83 -8.29
C GLY A 333 -34.28 5.21 -7.67
N GLN A 334 -34.54 5.32 -6.37
CA GLN A 334 -34.61 6.60 -5.68
C GLN A 334 -33.64 6.65 -4.49
N GLU A 335 -32.86 7.73 -4.39
CA GLU A 335 -32.06 8.06 -3.21
C GLU A 335 -32.48 9.40 -2.61
N THR A 336 -32.31 9.57 -1.30
CA THR A 336 -32.58 10.82 -0.59
C THR A 336 -31.26 11.41 -0.13
N ILE A 337 -30.93 12.60 -0.64
CA ILE A 337 -29.66 13.26 -0.39
C ILE A 337 -29.90 14.42 0.57
N ASN A 338 -29.22 14.40 1.71
CA ASN A 338 -29.16 15.54 2.62
C ASN A 338 -28.00 16.44 2.19
N PHE A 339 -28.28 17.67 1.79
CA PHE A 339 -27.28 18.73 1.65
C PHE A 339 -27.28 19.57 2.92
N SER A 340 -26.09 19.95 3.38
CA SER A 340 -25.91 20.87 4.50
C SER A 340 -24.87 21.92 4.14
N VAL A 341 -25.19 23.17 4.49
CA VAL A 341 -24.34 24.35 4.32
C VAL A 341 -23.98 24.90 5.69
N LYS A 342 -22.78 25.48 5.81
CA LYS A 342 -22.35 26.19 7.01
C LYS A 342 -21.51 27.41 6.67
N ASP A 343 -21.55 28.41 7.53
CA ASP A 343 -20.71 29.59 7.50
C ASP A 343 -19.28 29.31 8.08
N PRO A 344 -18.36 30.29 8.08
CA PRO A 344 -17.02 30.19 8.67
C PRO A 344 -17.01 30.13 10.22
N LYS A 345 -18.04 30.63 10.91
CA LYS A 345 -18.22 30.57 12.37
C LYS A 345 -18.82 29.22 12.83
N ASN A 346 -19.36 28.43 11.90
CA ASN A 346 -19.92 27.07 11.98
C ASN A 346 -21.36 26.95 12.48
N LEU A 347 -22.23 27.93 12.23
CA LEU A 347 -23.67 27.69 12.22
C LEU A 347 -24.04 26.97 10.91
N SER A 348 -25.25 26.42 10.79
CA SER A 348 -25.58 25.54 9.66
C SER A 348 -27.06 25.23 9.51
N ASP A 349 -27.51 25.04 8.26
CA ASP A 349 -28.80 24.42 7.93
C ASP A 349 -28.60 23.18 7.03
N SER A 350 -29.65 22.36 6.90
CA SER A 350 -29.65 21.19 6.02
C SER A 350 -31.04 20.85 5.47
N LYS A 351 -31.08 20.41 4.21
CA LYS A 351 -32.30 20.04 3.48
C LYS A 351 -32.11 18.72 2.73
N ASN A 352 -33.20 17.99 2.58
CA ASN A 352 -33.23 16.75 1.80
C ASN A 352 -33.80 17.01 0.41
N ILE A 353 -33.14 16.49 -0.63
CA ILE A 353 -33.72 16.33 -1.97
C ILE A 353 -33.90 14.85 -2.31
N ILE A 354 -34.83 14.58 -3.22
CA ILE A 354 -35.00 13.27 -3.84
C ILE A 354 -34.26 13.27 -5.18
N VAL A 355 -33.42 12.25 -5.40
CA VAL A 355 -32.82 11.94 -6.70
C VAL A 355 -33.44 10.65 -7.21
N ASN A 356 -34.11 10.71 -8.36
CA ASN A 356 -34.80 9.58 -8.98
C ASN A 356 -34.13 9.21 -10.31
N VAL A 357 -33.58 8.01 -10.39
CA VAL A 357 -32.93 7.48 -11.59
C VAL A 357 -33.91 6.57 -12.33
N LEU A 358 -34.22 6.92 -13.57
CA LEU A 358 -35.15 6.19 -14.43
C LEU A 358 -34.42 5.05 -15.17
N PRO A 359 -35.05 3.86 -15.27
CA PRO A 359 -34.48 2.74 -15.99
C PRO A 359 -34.39 3.01 -17.51
N VAL A 360 -33.37 2.43 -18.14
CA VAL A 360 -33.22 2.35 -19.60
C VAL A 360 -33.03 0.87 -19.96
N ASN A 361 -33.75 0.40 -20.98
CA ASN A 361 -33.69 -1.00 -21.42
C ASN A 361 -32.27 -1.36 -21.88
N ASP A 362 -31.60 -2.21 -21.12
CA ASP A 362 -30.29 -2.75 -21.44
C ASP A 362 -30.41 -4.01 -22.33
N ALA A 363 -29.31 -4.56 -22.84
CA ALA A 363 -29.37 -5.80 -23.61
C ALA A 363 -29.17 -7.04 -22.72
N PRO A 364 -29.95 -8.14 -22.90
CA PRO A 364 -29.86 -9.31 -22.04
C PRO A 364 -28.49 -10.00 -22.14
N ILE A 365 -27.90 -10.35 -20.99
CA ILE A 365 -26.56 -10.95 -20.92
C ILE A 365 -26.66 -12.48 -21.03
N LEU A 366 -26.27 -13.03 -22.18
CA LEU A 366 -26.15 -14.48 -22.39
C LEU A 366 -24.84 -15.02 -21.80
N ASN A 367 -24.91 -16.06 -20.97
CA ASN A 367 -23.73 -16.74 -20.42
C ASN A 367 -22.96 -17.52 -21.51
N PRO A 368 -21.63 -17.76 -21.33
CA PRO A 368 -20.86 -18.61 -22.22
C PRO A 368 -21.48 -20.01 -22.35
N ILE A 369 -21.60 -20.49 -23.59
CA ILE A 369 -22.09 -21.83 -23.91
C ILE A 369 -20.88 -22.70 -24.26
N SER A 370 -20.71 -23.81 -23.56
CA SER A 370 -19.61 -24.75 -23.82
C SER A 370 -19.81 -25.49 -25.14
N ASN A 371 -18.69 -25.79 -25.82
CA ASN A 371 -18.70 -26.70 -26.95
C ASN A 371 -19.10 -28.12 -26.48
N VAL A 372 -19.81 -28.86 -27.33
CA VAL A 372 -20.25 -30.23 -27.06
C VAL A 372 -19.47 -31.20 -27.95
N ASN A 373 -18.90 -32.24 -27.35
CA ASN A 373 -18.36 -33.39 -28.07
C ASN A 373 -19.23 -34.60 -27.76
N ALA A 374 -19.79 -35.25 -28.78
CA ALA A 374 -20.68 -36.40 -28.63
C ALA A 374 -20.39 -37.44 -29.71
N PHE A 375 -20.87 -38.68 -29.52
CA PHE A 375 -20.83 -39.70 -30.57
C PHE A 375 -22.12 -39.67 -31.40
N ALA A 376 -22.07 -40.12 -32.65
CA ALA A 376 -23.25 -40.38 -33.45
C ALA A 376 -24.29 -41.23 -32.68
N THR A 377 -25.57 -40.98 -32.91
CA THR A 377 -26.73 -41.52 -32.14
C THR A 377 -26.92 -41.00 -30.71
N SER A 378 -26.03 -40.15 -30.19
CA SER A 378 -26.23 -39.49 -28.89
C SER A 378 -27.32 -38.40 -28.94
N LEU A 379 -28.05 -38.24 -27.83
CA LEU A 379 -28.89 -37.07 -27.58
C LEU A 379 -28.04 -35.94 -26.99
N ILE A 380 -27.92 -34.82 -27.72
CA ILE A 380 -27.31 -33.59 -27.24
C ILE A 380 -28.38 -32.74 -26.56
N SER A 381 -28.06 -32.14 -25.42
CA SER A 381 -28.90 -31.16 -24.74
C SER A 381 -28.05 -29.97 -24.30
N VAL A 382 -28.42 -28.77 -24.73
CA VAL A 382 -27.75 -27.51 -24.40
C VAL A 382 -28.75 -26.57 -23.75
N THR A 383 -28.46 -26.09 -22.54
CA THR A 383 -29.30 -25.11 -21.85
C THR A 383 -28.61 -23.75 -21.87
N ALA A 384 -29.26 -22.77 -22.48
CA ALA A 384 -28.86 -21.38 -22.43
C ALA A 384 -29.29 -20.76 -21.09
N VAL A 385 -28.40 -19.97 -20.48
CA VAL A 385 -28.72 -19.18 -19.29
C VAL A 385 -28.38 -17.74 -19.62
N ALA A 386 -29.33 -16.84 -19.39
CA ALA A 386 -29.14 -15.42 -19.55
C ALA A 386 -29.78 -14.69 -18.37
N SER A 387 -29.32 -13.48 -18.12
CA SER A 387 -29.87 -12.57 -17.12
C SER A 387 -30.03 -11.19 -17.73
N ASP A 388 -31.01 -10.47 -17.22
CA ASP A 388 -31.34 -9.13 -17.65
C ASP A 388 -31.44 -8.24 -16.40
N VAL A 389 -30.99 -6.99 -16.49
CA VAL A 389 -30.82 -6.14 -15.30
C VAL A 389 -32.10 -5.42 -14.89
N GLU A 390 -33.03 -5.24 -15.84
CA GLU A 390 -34.41 -4.83 -15.59
C GLU A 390 -35.27 -6.02 -15.11
N ASN A 391 -34.74 -7.24 -15.24
CA ASN A 391 -35.42 -8.53 -15.08
C ASN A 391 -36.54 -8.74 -16.12
N ASP A 392 -36.32 -8.25 -17.35
CA ASP A 392 -37.29 -8.41 -18.43
C ASP A 392 -37.46 -9.87 -18.90
N SER A 393 -38.59 -10.13 -19.58
CA SER A 393 -39.02 -11.48 -19.93
C SER A 393 -38.26 -12.04 -21.14
N LEU A 394 -37.27 -12.90 -20.87
CA LEU A 394 -36.37 -13.42 -21.90
C LEU A 394 -36.96 -14.51 -22.80
N THR A 395 -36.79 -14.32 -24.11
CA THR A 395 -37.12 -15.26 -25.19
C THR A 395 -35.84 -15.78 -25.84
N TYR A 396 -35.69 -17.10 -25.94
CA TYR A 396 -34.52 -17.76 -26.53
C TYR A 396 -34.84 -18.29 -27.94
N SER A 397 -33.82 -18.49 -28.76
CA SER A 397 -33.91 -19.15 -30.07
C SER A 397 -32.55 -19.72 -30.50
N ILE A 398 -32.55 -20.64 -31.47
CA ILE A 398 -31.34 -21.21 -32.08
C ILE A 398 -31.45 -21.17 -33.61
N ASN A 399 -30.32 -21.00 -34.29
CA ASN A 399 -30.27 -20.79 -35.74
C ASN A 399 -30.39 -22.07 -36.61
N ASP A 400 -30.71 -23.24 -36.04
CA ASP A 400 -30.75 -24.51 -36.77
C ASP A 400 -31.93 -25.41 -36.33
N SER A 401 -32.63 -25.96 -37.31
CA SER A 401 -33.85 -26.77 -37.11
C SER A 401 -33.60 -28.19 -36.57
N ARG A 402 -32.35 -28.63 -36.42
CA ARG A 402 -32.00 -29.92 -35.81
C ARG A 402 -32.31 -29.99 -34.31
N PHE A 403 -32.43 -28.84 -33.65
CA PHE A 403 -32.75 -28.76 -32.24
C PHE A 403 -34.26 -28.62 -32.00
N MET A 404 -34.81 -29.50 -31.17
CA MET A 404 -36.09 -29.27 -30.51
C MET A 404 -35.88 -28.33 -29.33
N GLN A 405 -36.53 -27.17 -29.36
CA GLN A 405 -36.46 -26.18 -28.29
C GLN A 405 -37.58 -26.39 -27.26
N ASN A 406 -37.21 -26.36 -25.98
CA ASN A 406 -38.12 -26.24 -24.85
C ASN A 406 -37.65 -25.09 -23.95
N ASN A 407 -38.30 -23.92 -24.07
CA ASN A 407 -37.86 -22.68 -23.46
C ASN A 407 -36.38 -22.35 -23.77
N ASN A 408 -35.50 -22.44 -22.78
CA ASN A 408 -34.06 -22.16 -22.88
C ASN A 408 -33.19 -23.41 -23.09
N THR A 409 -33.79 -24.60 -23.18
CA THR A 409 -33.10 -25.86 -23.48
C THR A 409 -33.33 -26.28 -24.92
N PHE A 410 -32.26 -26.70 -25.59
CA PHE A 410 -32.21 -27.11 -26.98
C PHE A 410 -31.68 -28.53 -27.06
N ALA A 411 -32.50 -29.46 -27.56
CA ALA A 411 -32.14 -30.88 -27.66
C ALA A 411 -32.04 -31.35 -29.12
N TRP A 412 -30.91 -31.96 -29.50
CA TRP A 412 -30.70 -32.54 -30.84
C TRP A 412 -30.36 -34.02 -30.71
N GLN A 413 -31.24 -34.89 -31.23
CA GLN A 413 -30.96 -36.31 -31.41
C GLN A 413 -30.10 -36.50 -32.66
N THR A 414 -28.85 -36.93 -32.49
CA THR A 414 -27.94 -37.18 -33.62
C THR A 414 -28.21 -38.56 -34.25
N ASP A 415 -27.67 -38.78 -35.45
CA ASP A 415 -27.74 -40.05 -36.19
C ASP A 415 -26.37 -40.43 -36.80
N VAL A 416 -26.27 -41.61 -37.41
CA VAL A 416 -25.03 -42.18 -37.98
C VAL A 416 -24.43 -41.37 -39.15
N ASN A 417 -25.22 -40.51 -39.79
CA ASN A 417 -24.77 -39.60 -40.86
C ASN A 417 -24.48 -38.19 -40.35
N GLY A 418 -24.80 -37.89 -39.09
CA GLY A 418 -24.55 -36.60 -38.43
C GLY A 418 -23.10 -36.37 -37.98
N VAL A 419 -22.14 -37.17 -38.44
CA VAL A 419 -20.72 -37.06 -38.09
C VAL A 419 -20.12 -35.79 -38.72
N GLY A 420 -19.40 -34.99 -37.92
CA GLY A 420 -18.81 -33.72 -38.35
C GLY A 420 -18.72 -32.69 -37.23
N SER A 421 -18.28 -31.47 -37.58
CA SER A 421 -18.28 -30.33 -36.65
C SER A 421 -19.22 -29.25 -37.17
N TYR A 422 -20.08 -28.73 -36.29
CA TYR A 422 -21.12 -27.76 -36.60
C TYR A 422 -21.04 -26.58 -35.63
N ALA A 423 -21.13 -25.36 -36.14
CA ALA A 423 -21.23 -24.15 -35.32
C ALA A 423 -22.70 -23.72 -35.26
N PHE A 424 -23.22 -23.54 -34.04
CA PHE A 424 -24.59 -23.12 -33.79
C PHE A 424 -24.60 -21.82 -32.99
N THR A 425 -25.57 -20.95 -33.27
CA THR A 425 -25.75 -19.68 -32.56
C THR A 425 -27.08 -19.70 -31.82
N ILE A 426 -27.02 -19.48 -30.51
CA ILE A 426 -28.19 -19.22 -29.67
C ILE A 426 -28.31 -17.71 -29.48
N THR A 427 -29.53 -17.20 -29.63
CA THR A 427 -29.90 -15.79 -29.44
C THR A 427 -30.91 -15.69 -28.31
N VAL A 428 -30.75 -14.70 -27.44
CA VAL A 428 -31.72 -14.30 -26.40
C VAL A 428 -32.15 -12.85 -26.61
N SER A 429 -33.43 -12.56 -26.35
CA SER A 429 -34.04 -11.24 -26.48
C SER A 429 -35.00 -10.97 -25.32
N ASP A 430 -35.02 -9.73 -24.86
CA ASP A 430 -36.02 -9.11 -23.97
C ASP A 430 -37.32 -8.70 -24.70
N GLY A 431 -37.28 -8.58 -26.03
CA GLY A 431 -38.34 -8.04 -26.89
C GLY A 431 -37.94 -6.79 -27.69
N TYR A 432 -36.84 -6.12 -27.33
CA TYR A 432 -36.30 -4.90 -27.93
C TYR A 432 -34.85 -5.05 -28.40
N LEU A 433 -33.97 -5.55 -27.53
CA LEU A 433 -32.55 -5.81 -27.76
C LEU A 433 -32.25 -7.32 -27.74
N GLN A 434 -31.03 -7.68 -28.16
CA GLN A 434 -30.65 -9.09 -28.36
C GLN A 434 -29.16 -9.32 -28.07
N ALA A 435 -28.86 -10.47 -27.47
CA ALA A 435 -27.50 -11.01 -27.38
C ALA A 435 -27.44 -12.39 -28.03
N SER A 436 -26.29 -12.73 -28.62
CA SER A 436 -26.08 -14.01 -29.29
C SER A 436 -24.72 -14.60 -28.95
N ARG A 437 -24.63 -15.92 -28.89
CA ARG A 437 -23.36 -16.66 -28.74
C ARG A 437 -23.32 -17.88 -29.62
N THR A 438 -22.14 -18.14 -30.16
CA THR A 438 -21.85 -19.32 -30.98
C THR A 438 -21.13 -20.37 -30.14
N PHE A 439 -21.50 -21.64 -30.31
CA PHE A 439 -20.83 -22.80 -29.74
C PHE A 439 -20.66 -23.87 -30.82
N ASN A 440 -19.65 -24.71 -30.67
CA ASN A 440 -19.38 -25.81 -31.60
C ASN A 440 -19.89 -27.13 -31.04
N VAL A 441 -20.45 -27.96 -31.91
CA VAL A 441 -20.80 -29.35 -31.65
C VAL A 441 -19.96 -30.23 -32.56
N THR A 442 -19.16 -31.12 -31.99
CA THR A 442 -18.41 -32.14 -32.73
C THR A 442 -19.05 -33.49 -32.50
N ILE A 443 -19.52 -34.10 -33.58
CA ILE A 443 -20.04 -35.48 -33.59
C ILE A 443 -18.94 -36.39 -34.11
N SER A 444 -18.44 -37.25 -33.24
CA SER A 444 -17.51 -38.32 -33.59
C SER A 444 -18.28 -39.57 -34.04
N PRO A 445 -17.73 -40.37 -34.97
CA PRO A 445 -18.25 -41.69 -35.28
C PRO A 445 -18.12 -42.62 -34.06
N LYS A 446 -19.04 -43.57 -33.90
CA LYS A 446 -18.94 -44.65 -32.90
C LYS A 446 -18.29 -45.86 -33.59
N ILE A 447 -17.13 -46.30 -33.11
CA ILE A 447 -16.53 -47.59 -33.50
C ILE A 447 -17.07 -48.64 -32.52
N LEU A 448 -17.47 -49.80 -33.02
CA LEU A 448 -18.03 -50.89 -32.21
C LEU A 448 -17.04 -52.03 -32.06
N ILE A 449 -17.03 -52.69 -30.91
CA ILE A 449 -16.41 -54.00 -30.72
C ILE A 449 -17.37 -55.03 -31.34
N ASN A 450 -16.95 -55.72 -32.40
CA ASN A 450 -17.83 -56.49 -33.27
C ASN A 450 -17.74 -58.00 -33.07
N GLU A 451 -16.51 -58.53 -33.00
CA GLU A 451 -16.23 -59.95 -32.79
C GLU A 451 -14.94 -60.09 -31.97
N PHE A 452 -14.88 -61.08 -31.08
CA PHE A 452 -13.67 -61.38 -30.30
C PHE A 452 -13.65 -62.85 -29.86
N THR A 453 -12.45 -63.37 -29.59
CA THR A 453 -12.25 -64.65 -28.88
C THR A 453 -12.62 -64.49 -27.41
N SER A 454 -13.20 -65.53 -26.80
CA SER A 454 -13.68 -65.45 -25.40
C SER A 454 -13.47 -66.73 -24.58
N ASP A 455 -12.63 -67.63 -25.10
CA ASP A 455 -12.05 -68.82 -24.46
C ASP A 455 -11.00 -69.44 -25.41
N PRO A 456 -9.79 -68.85 -25.55
CA PRO A 456 -8.74 -69.39 -26.43
C PRO A 456 -8.04 -70.64 -25.88
N PHE A 457 -8.45 -71.16 -24.70
CA PHE A 457 -7.70 -72.20 -23.97
C PHE A 457 -8.43 -73.55 -23.80
N ALA A 458 -9.74 -73.64 -24.08
CA ALA A 458 -10.50 -74.86 -23.77
C ALA A 458 -10.20 -76.09 -24.64
N ASP A 459 -9.82 -75.98 -25.92
CA ASP A 459 -9.38 -77.16 -26.72
C ASP A 459 -7.85 -77.31 -26.84
N ARG A 460 -7.21 -77.46 -25.68
CA ARG A 460 -5.82 -77.97 -25.57
C ARG A 460 -5.64 -79.43 -26.03
N THR A 461 -6.64 -80.08 -26.63
CA THR A 461 -6.62 -81.52 -26.92
C THR A 461 -6.70 -81.91 -28.40
N ASN A 462 -7.10 -80.98 -29.28
CA ASN A 462 -7.18 -81.25 -30.72
C ASN A 462 -6.52 -80.19 -31.61
N ASP A 463 -6.13 -79.01 -31.09
CA ASP A 463 -5.22 -78.14 -31.85
C ASP A 463 -3.75 -78.59 -31.72
N THR A 464 -3.03 -78.54 -32.84
CA THR A 464 -1.61 -78.85 -32.92
C THR A 464 -0.70 -77.63 -32.71
N PHE A 465 -1.22 -76.41 -32.77
CA PHE A 465 -0.49 -75.16 -32.59
C PHE A 465 -1.38 -74.08 -31.96
N VAL A 466 -1.59 -74.13 -30.64
CA VAL A 466 -2.08 -72.95 -29.92
C VAL A 466 -0.89 -72.04 -29.62
N THR A 467 -0.85 -70.89 -30.26
CA THR A 467 0.11 -69.80 -30.00
C THR A 467 -0.65 -68.59 -29.44
N PRO A 468 0.03 -67.56 -28.91
CA PRO A 468 -0.64 -66.29 -28.59
C PRO A 468 -1.36 -65.65 -29.79
N GLU A 469 -1.00 -66.09 -31.00
CA GLU A 469 -1.47 -65.69 -32.33
C GLU A 469 -2.96 -65.98 -32.61
N ASP A 470 -3.64 -66.68 -31.69
CA ASP A 470 -5.06 -67.09 -31.81
C ASP A 470 -6.06 -66.10 -31.17
N GLU A 471 -5.60 -65.15 -30.35
CA GLU A 471 -6.47 -64.13 -29.73
C GLU A 471 -6.71 -62.94 -30.67
N PHE A 472 -7.97 -62.51 -30.83
CA PHE A 472 -8.28 -61.31 -31.62
C PHE A 472 -9.48 -60.52 -31.12
N ILE A 473 -9.48 -59.21 -31.47
CA ILE A 473 -10.62 -58.31 -31.35
C ILE A 473 -10.84 -57.62 -32.70
N GLU A 474 -12.01 -57.81 -33.28
CA GLU A 474 -12.48 -57.14 -34.49
C GLU A 474 -13.29 -55.88 -34.12
N LEU A 475 -12.89 -54.75 -34.68
CA LEU A 475 -13.60 -53.47 -34.57
C LEU A 475 -14.39 -53.19 -35.86
N TYR A 476 -15.64 -52.76 -35.73
CA TYR A 476 -16.50 -52.38 -36.85
C TYR A 476 -16.78 -50.87 -36.90
N ASN A 477 -16.80 -50.33 -38.11
CA ASN A 477 -17.20 -48.95 -38.38
C ASN A 477 -18.60 -48.88 -39.01
N PRO A 478 -19.67 -48.59 -38.24
CA PRO A 478 -21.03 -48.39 -38.75
C PRO A 478 -21.24 -47.06 -39.49
N ALA A 479 -20.24 -46.18 -39.60
CA ALA A 479 -20.38 -44.93 -40.32
C ALA A 479 -20.24 -45.12 -41.84
N ASN A 480 -21.01 -44.35 -42.60
CA ASN A 480 -20.94 -44.29 -44.07
C ASN A 480 -19.69 -43.55 -44.60
N MET A 481 -18.65 -43.39 -43.79
CA MET A 481 -17.37 -42.77 -44.11
C MET A 481 -16.23 -43.47 -43.38
N GLN A 482 -15.01 -43.37 -43.90
CA GLN A 482 -13.82 -43.88 -43.22
C GLN A 482 -13.62 -43.16 -41.88
N VAL A 483 -13.32 -43.94 -40.84
CA VAL A 483 -12.96 -43.45 -39.51
C VAL A 483 -11.48 -43.63 -39.31
N SER A 484 -10.77 -42.52 -39.07
CA SER A 484 -9.38 -42.53 -38.63
C SER A 484 -9.33 -42.27 -37.13
N PHE A 485 -8.56 -43.08 -36.40
CA PHE A 485 -8.42 -42.99 -34.95
C PHE A 485 -6.94 -43.05 -34.56
N LEU A 486 -6.61 -42.36 -33.46
CA LEU A 486 -5.25 -42.19 -32.97
C LEU A 486 -5.27 -42.29 -31.44
N ASN A 487 -4.36 -43.08 -30.88
CA ASN A 487 -4.19 -43.29 -29.45
C ASN A 487 -5.52 -43.63 -28.72
N TYR A 488 -6.33 -44.49 -29.34
CA TYR A 488 -7.49 -45.06 -28.66
C TYR A 488 -6.99 -46.14 -27.69
N GLN A 489 -7.65 -46.26 -26.54
CA GLN A 489 -7.30 -47.25 -25.53
C GLN A 489 -8.26 -48.42 -25.61
N LEU A 490 -7.72 -49.59 -25.92
CA LEU A 490 -8.41 -50.87 -25.79
C LEU A 490 -8.06 -51.42 -24.41
N ILE A 491 -9.06 -51.50 -23.53
CA ILE A 491 -8.90 -51.88 -22.12
C ILE A 491 -9.56 -53.25 -21.94
N MET A 492 -8.80 -54.21 -21.42
CA MET A 492 -9.28 -55.57 -21.16
C MET A 492 -9.27 -55.78 -19.65
N ASN A 493 -10.46 -55.76 -19.04
CA ASN A 493 -10.66 -56.01 -17.62
C ASN A 493 -10.97 -57.50 -17.39
N ASP A 494 -10.02 -58.35 -17.76
CA ASP A 494 -9.99 -59.81 -17.55
C ASP A 494 -9.03 -60.17 -16.40
N SER A 495 -8.58 -61.43 -16.32
CA SER A 495 -7.57 -61.86 -15.33
C SER A 495 -6.21 -61.17 -15.45
N SER A 496 -5.88 -60.56 -16.60
CA SER A 496 -4.64 -59.83 -16.88
C SER A 496 -4.76 -58.31 -16.61
N SER A 497 -5.96 -57.74 -16.80
CA SER A 497 -6.28 -56.33 -16.49
C SER A 497 -5.36 -55.31 -17.20
N THR A 498 -5.30 -55.36 -18.52
CA THR A 498 -4.34 -54.61 -19.34
C THR A 498 -4.98 -53.48 -20.16
N THR A 499 -4.14 -52.64 -20.75
CA THR A 499 -4.55 -51.55 -21.65
C THR A 499 -3.57 -51.43 -22.81
N GLN A 500 -4.09 -51.48 -24.03
CA GLN A 500 -3.34 -51.33 -25.27
C GLN A 500 -3.70 -49.99 -25.92
N SER A 501 -2.70 -49.30 -26.48
CA SER A 501 -2.96 -48.12 -27.31
C SER A 501 -2.99 -48.54 -28.78
N ILE A 502 -4.09 -48.23 -29.47
CA ILE A 502 -4.32 -48.59 -30.86
C ILE A 502 -4.58 -47.33 -31.71
N SER A 503 -4.11 -47.36 -32.96
CA SER A 503 -4.28 -46.29 -33.95
C SER A 503 -4.46 -46.91 -35.33
N GLY A 504 -5.22 -46.27 -36.21
CA GLY A 504 -5.46 -46.82 -37.55
C GLY A 504 -6.61 -46.16 -38.29
N THR A 505 -7.09 -46.83 -39.34
CA THR A 505 -8.22 -46.38 -40.15
C THR A 505 -9.14 -47.54 -40.50
N ILE A 506 -10.43 -47.40 -40.23
CA ILE A 506 -11.45 -48.36 -40.64
C ILE A 506 -12.28 -47.73 -41.77
N PRO A 507 -12.32 -48.32 -42.98
CA PRO A 507 -13.18 -47.84 -44.06
C PRO A 507 -14.67 -47.81 -43.69
N ALA A 508 -15.50 -47.11 -44.47
CA ALA A 508 -16.94 -47.05 -44.27
C ALA A 508 -17.57 -48.47 -44.28
N ASN A 509 -18.41 -48.80 -43.29
CA ASN A 509 -19.07 -50.11 -43.18
C ASN A 509 -18.10 -51.30 -43.26
N SER A 510 -16.91 -51.17 -42.66
CA SER A 510 -15.81 -52.14 -42.71
C SER A 510 -15.29 -52.51 -41.32
N HIS A 511 -14.45 -53.54 -41.29
CA HIS A 511 -13.83 -54.11 -40.10
C HIS A 511 -12.33 -53.77 -40.03
N LEU A 512 -11.74 -53.95 -38.85
CA LEU A 512 -10.31 -53.93 -38.54
C LEU A 512 -10.05 -55.00 -37.47
N THR A 513 -9.16 -55.94 -37.76
CA THR A 513 -8.81 -57.01 -36.81
C THR A 513 -7.50 -56.69 -36.09
N ILE A 514 -7.55 -56.72 -34.77
CA ILE A 514 -6.42 -56.61 -33.86
C ILE A 514 -6.09 -58.03 -33.41
N TYR A 515 -4.93 -58.53 -33.81
CA TYR A 515 -4.37 -59.80 -33.34
C TYR A 515 -3.51 -59.55 -32.10
N ASP A 516 -3.35 -60.57 -31.27
CA ASP A 516 -2.49 -60.58 -30.08
C ASP A 516 -2.73 -59.34 -29.19
N PRO A 517 -3.99 -59.05 -28.83
CA PRO A 517 -4.27 -57.95 -27.93
C PRO A 517 -3.59 -58.22 -26.58
N THR A 518 -3.17 -57.18 -25.85
CA THR A 518 -2.36 -57.36 -24.62
C THR A 518 -3.12 -57.98 -23.43
N GLY A 519 -4.32 -58.53 -23.63
CA GLY A 519 -5.14 -59.21 -22.64
C GLY A 519 -4.83 -60.70 -22.53
N SER A 520 -5.82 -61.49 -22.10
CA SER A 520 -5.81 -62.96 -22.22
C SER A 520 -7.18 -63.55 -22.57
N LEU A 521 -8.17 -62.67 -22.84
CA LEU A 521 -9.52 -62.94 -23.36
C LEU A 521 -10.18 -64.24 -22.82
N ASP A 522 -10.04 -64.43 -21.50
CA ASP A 522 -10.53 -65.61 -20.79
C ASP A 522 -12.06 -65.62 -20.65
N ASP A 523 -12.63 -66.76 -20.24
CA ASP A 523 -14.06 -67.05 -20.11
C ASP A 523 -15.00 -65.91 -19.62
N ASN A 524 -14.50 -64.93 -18.86
CA ASN A 524 -15.31 -63.88 -18.25
C ASN A 524 -14.53 -62.55 -18.12
N GLY A 525 -14.83 -61.56 -18.97
CA GLY A 525 -14.19 -60.25 -18.91
C GLY A 525 -15.06 -59.08 -19.36
N GLN A 526 -14.40 -57.93 -19.52
CA GLN A 526 -14.95 -56.74 -20.17
C GLN A 526 -13.92 -56.13 -21.11
N ILE A 527 -14.35 -55.78 -22.32
CA ILE A 527 -13.55 -55.06 -23.32
C ILE A 527 -14.14 -53.65 -23.44
N SER A 528 -13.36 -52.62 -23.09
CA SER A 528 -13.75 -51.21 -23.29
C SER A 528 -12.87 -50.56 -24.35
N LEU A 529 -13.48 -49.95 -25.37
CA LEU A 529 -12.80 -49.07 -26.32
C LEU A 529 -13.00 -47.61 -25.89
N LYS A 530 -11.93 -46.88 -25.62
CA LYS A 530 -11.95 -45.44 -25.28
C LYS A 530 -11.19 -44.60 -26.30
N ASN A 531 -11.64 -43.38 -26.53
CA ASN A 531 -10.90 -42.42 -27.34
C ASN A 531 -9.74 -41.77 -26.53
N GLN A 532 -8.89 -40.99 -27.21
CA GLN A 532 -7.80 -40.21 -26.61
C GLN A 532 -8.23 -39.23 -25.49
N PHE A 533 -9.53 -38.96 -25.33
CA PHE A 533 -10.10 -38.13 -24.26
C PHE A 533 -10.69 -38.97 -23.11
N SER A 534 -10.37 -40.27 -23.05
CA SER A 534 -10.90 -41.25 -22.09
C SER A 534 -12.43 -41.46 -22.13
N GLN A 535 -13.11 -40.99 -23.18
CA GLN A 535 -14.54 -41.25 -23.37
C GLN A 535 -14.72 -42.67 -23.90
N ILE A 536 -15.62 -43.44 -23.28
CA ILE A 536 -16.02 -44.77 -23.77
C ILE A 536 -16.74 -44.60 -25.11
N ILE A 537 -16.24 -45.31 -26.12
CA ILE A 537 -16.80 -45.37 -27.47
C ILE A 537 -17.73 -46.57 -27.55
N ASP A 538 -17.24 -47.74 -27.14
CA ASP A 538 -18.03 -48.97 -26.98
C ASP A 538 -17.48 -49.76 -25.79
N ASN A 539 -18.31 -50.60 -25.20
CA ASN A 539 -17.97 -51.43 -24.05
C ASN A 539 -18.80 -52.70 -24.07
N VAL A 540 -18.13 -53.85 -24.05
CA VAL A 540 -18.78 -55.17 -24.07
C VAL A 540 -18.40 -55.93 -22.81
N THR A 541 -19.40 -56.45 -22.11
CA THR A 541 -19.21 -57.41 -21.01
C THR A 541 -19.54 -58.81 -21.48
N TYR A 542 -18.80 -59.83 -21.07
CA TYR A 542 -19.03 -61.19 -21.55
C TYR A 542 -18.85 -62.27 -20.48
N GLY A 543 -19.53 -63.39 -20.67
CA GLY A 543 -19.58 -64.50 -19.72
C GLY A 543 -20.20 -64.12 -18.38
N ASN A 544 -19.62 -64.58 -17.27
CA ASN A 544 -20.12 -64.32 -15.91
C ASN A 544 -19.48 -63.08 -15.24
N TYR A 545 -18.81 -62.22 -16.00
CA TYR A 545 -18.25 -60.97 -15.49
C TYR A 545 -19.38 -60.08 -14.96
N ASN A 546 -19.18 -59.41 -13.82
CA ASN A 546 -20.22 -58.62 -13.17
C ASN A 546 -19.73 -57.19 -12.90
N ASP A 547 -20.10 -56.28 -13.79
CA ASP A 547 -19.84 -54.84 -13.69
C ASP A 547 -20.89 -54.09 -12.85
N GLY A 548 -21.90 -54.80 -12.35
CA GLY A 548 -23.08 -54.24 -11.68
C GLY A 548 -24.38 -54.34 -12.49
N ASN A 549 -24.33 -54.72 -13.76
CA ASN A 549 -25.47 -54.93 -14.64
C ASN A 549 -25.38 -56.29 -15.35
N MET A 550 -26.13 -57.30 -14.87
CA MET A 550 -26.07 -58.66 -15.44
C MET A 550 -27.07 -58.90 -16.58
N LEU A 551 -27.71 -57.85 -17.11
CA LEU A 551 -28.72 -57.95 -18.19
C LEU A 551 -28.16 -57.60 -19.57
N ASN A 552 -26.87 -57.25 -19.67
CA ASN A 552 -26.18 -56.88 -20.90
C ASN A 552 -24.87 -57.68 -21.07
N ASN A 553 -24.77 -58.90 -20.55
CA ASN A 553 -23.61 -59.75 -20.82
C ASN A 553 -23.77 -60.47 -22.17
N ALA A 554 -22.78 -60.34 -23.05
CA ALA A 554 -22.61 -61.25 -24.17
C ALA A 554 -22.33 -62.69 -23.67
N PRO A 555 -22.59 -63.72 -24.49
CA PRO A 555 -22.27 -65.12 -24.14
C PRO A 555 -20.79 -65.32 -23.76
N ASN A 556 -20.46 -66.36 -22.99
CA ASN A 556 -19.07 -66.80 -22.82
C ASN A 556 -18.58 -67.60 -24.05
N GLY A 557 -17.27 -67.83 -24.19
CA GLY A 557 -16.72 -68.71 -25.22
C GLY A 557 -17.10 -70.17 -25.00
N THR A 558 -16.87 -70.69 -23.79
CA THR A 558 -16.97 -72.13 -23.43
C THR A 558 -17.99 -72.97 -24.22
N SER A 559 -17.50 -74.00 -24.91
CA SER A 559 -18.32 -75.01 -25.60
C SER A 559 -17.64 -76.38 -25.59
N ILE A 560 -18.39 -77.39 -25.99
CA ILE A 560 -17.92 -78.77 -26.24
C ILE A 560 -17.81 -79.07 -27.75
N SER A 561 -17.72 -78.01 -28.57
CA SER A 561 -17.81 -78.03 -30.02
C SER A 561 -16.80 -77.04 -30.61
N LEU A 562 -16.07 -77.46 -31.64
CA LEU A 562 -15.00 -76.73 -32.37
C LEU A 562 -15.49 -75.48 -33.14
N ASN A 563 -16.67 -74.93 -32.82
CA ASN A 563 -17.36 -73.91 -33.61
C ASN A 563 -17.89 -72.72 -32.80
N ASP A 564 -17.48 -72.55 -31.54
CA ASP A 564 -18.18 -71.64 -30.61
C ASP A 564 -17.26 -70.73 -29.77
N GLU A 565 -15.94 -70.71 -30.03
CA GLU A 565 -14.92 -69.99 -29.22
C GLU A 565 -14.97 -68.45 -29.37
N CYS A 566 -15.64 -67.97 -30.42
CA CYS A 566 -15.80 -66.55 -30.72
C CYS A 566 -17.22 -66.04 -30.48
N VAL A 567 -17.29 -64.79 -30.02
CA VAL A 567 -18.52 -64.06 -29.70
C VAL A 567 -18.61 -62.84 -30.61
N ALA A 568 -19.74 -62.68 -31.32
CA ALA A 568 -19.91 -61.67 -32.36
C ALA A 568 -21.30 -61.00 -32.33
N ARG A 569 -21.37 -59.70 -32.65
CA ARG A 569 -22.63 -58.97 -32.84
C ARG A 569 -23.41 -59.54 -34.03
N TYR A 570 -24.72 -59.75 -33.90
CA TYR A 570 -25.56 -60.30 -34.95
C TYR A 570 -26.96 -59.65 -35.01
N PRO A 571 -27.35 -59.04 -36.14
CA PRO A 571 -26.55 -58.80 -37.35
C PRO A 571 -25.30 -57.95 -37.08
N ASP A 572 -24.27 -58.09 -37.92
CA ASP A 572 -22.98 -57.40 -37.77
C ASP A 572 -23.17 -55.89 -37.51
N GLY A 573 -22.42 -55.33 -36.55
CA GLY A 573 -22.53 -53.93 -36.16
C GLY A 573 -23.82 -53.52 -35.41
N THR A 574 -24.66 -54.46 -34.96
CA THR A 574 -25.84 -54.15 -34.14
C THR A 574 -25.45 -53.83 -32.71
N ASP A 575 -25.84 -52.64 -32.23
CA ASP A 575 -25.61 -52.23 -30.86
C ASP A 575 -26.83 -51.53 -30.26
N THR A 576 -27.50 -52.23 -29.35
CA THR A 576 -28.62 -51.71 -28.56
C THR A 576 -28.19 -51.29 -27.16
N ASN A 577 -26.89 -51.37 -26.84
CA ASN A 577 -26.33 -51.30 -25.48
C ASN A 577 -26.92 -52.38 -24.56
N THR A 578 -27.27 -53.54 -25.12
CA THR A 578 -27.82 -54.69 -24.39
C THR A 578 -27.21 -55.98 -24.95
N ASP A 579 -25.94 -56.21 -24.62
CA ASP A 579 -25.06 -57.14 -25.34
C ASP A 579 -25.63 -58.57 -25.44
N ILE A 580 -26.45 -59.02 -24.47
CA ILE A 580 -27.13 -60.33 -24.49
C ILE A 580 -28.12 -60.50 -25.66
N ASN A 581 -28.66 -59.41 -26.22
CA ASN A 581 -29.52 -59.42 -27.40
C ASN A 581 -28.74 -59.13 -28.69
N ASP A 582 -27.57 -58.47 -28.56
CA ASP A 582 -26.75 -58.05 -29.69
C ASP A 582 -25.75 -59.14 -30.11
N PHE A 583 -25.27 -59.99 -29.19
CA PHE A 583 -24.21 -60.98 -29.43
C PHE A 583 -24.67 -62.45 -29.50
N ILE A 584 -23.99 -63.23 -30.35
CA ILE A 584 -24.13 -64.69 -30.48
C ILE A 584 -22.75 -65.37 -30.43
N LYS A 585 -22.72 -66.68 -30.15
CA LYS A 585 -21.54 -67.53 -30.40
C LYS A 585 -21.45 -67.90 -31.88
N LYS A 586 -20.23 -67.97 -32.43
CA LYS A 586 -19.96 -68.52 -33.78
C LYS A 586 -18.53 -69.05 -33.91
N SER A 587 -18.25 -69.73 -35.02
CA SER A 587 -16.89 -70.15 -35.38
C SER A 587 -16.00 -68.93 -35.61
N CYS A 588 -14.81 -68.94 -35.02
CA CYS A 588 -13.81 -67.90 -35.24
C CYS A 588 -13.42 -67.79 -36.71
N ASN A 589 -13.74 -66.66 -37.33
CA ASN A 589 -13.37 -66.35 -38.72
C ASN A 589 -13.22 -64.82 -38.86
N PRO A 590 -12.17 -64.23 -38.27
CA PRO A 590 -11.95 -62.79 -38.33
C PRO A 590 -11.82 -62.26 -39.75
N SER A 591 -12.18 -61.00 -39.98
CA SER A 591 -11.86 -60.31 -41.24
C SER A 591 -10.36 -60.33 -41.51
N THR A 592 -9.96 -60.88 -42.66
CA THR A 592 -8.56 -60.89 -43.13
C THR A 592 -8.19 -59.61 -43.91
N ASN A 593 -9.02 -58.58 -43.86
CA ASN A 593 -8.79 -57.30 -44.53
C ASN A 593 -8.51 -56.21 -43.50
N ASN A 594 -7.43 -55.46 -43.69
CA ASN A 594 -6.89 -54.48 -42.74
C ASN A 594 -6.55 -55.12 -41.38
N ASN A 595 -5.48 -55.90 -41.34
CA ASN A 595 -4.92 -56.43 -40.10
C ASN A 595 -3.88 -55.43 -39.55
N LEU A 596 -3.78 -55.30 -38.23
CA LEU A 596 -2.74 -54.52 -37.55
C LEU A 596 -1.92 -55.44 -36.65
N ASP A 597 -0.62 -55.56 -36.92
CA ASP A 597 0.34 -56.07 -35.93
C ASP A 597 0.56 -54.98 -34.88
N VAL A 598 0.40 -55.36 -33.62
CA VAL A 598 0.43 -54.48 -32.43
C VAL A 598 1.45 -54.96 -31.38
N VAL A 599 2.29 -55.94 -31.72
CA VAL A 599 3.30 -56.51 -30.83
C VAL A 599 4.52 -55.61 -30.80
N ASN A 600 4.65 -54.78 -29.75
CA ASN A 600 5.83 -53.94 -29.57
C ASN A 600 7.10 -54.77 -29.35
N PRO A 601 8.25 -54.37 -29.93
CA PRO A 601 9.55 -54.91 -29.56
C PRO A 601 9.80 -54.94 -28.04
N VAL A 602 10.41 -56.00 -27.53
CA VAL A 602 10.88 -56.07 -26.14
C VAL A 602 12.35 -55.68 -26.10
N VAL A 603 12.73 -54.72 -25.26
CA VAL A 603 14.11 -54.17 -25.19
C VAL A 603 14.65 -54.27 -23.76
N SER A 604 15.86 -54.80 -23.59
CA SER A 604 16.56 -54.87 -22.29
C SER A 604 17.93 -54.20 -22.32
N LEU A 605 18.23 -53.39 -21.30
CA LEU A 605 19.51 -52.69 -21.18
C LEU A 605 20.54 -53.54 -20.42
N ILE A 606 21.75 -53.65 -20.97
CA ILE A 606 22.84 -54.45 -20.41
C ILE A 606 23.75 -53.55 -19.56
N SER A 607 24.45 -52.59 -20.18
CA SER A 607 25.47 -51.73 -19.55
C SER A 607 25.36 -50.30 -20.09
N PRO A 608 25.75 -49.23 -19.35
CA PRO A 608 26.10 -49.20 -17.92
C PRO A 608 24.92 -49.56 -17.01
N ALA A 609 25.17 -49.74 -15.71
CA ALA A 609 24.10 -49.92 -14.73
C ALA A 609 23.39 -48.58 -14.41
N ASN A 610 22.27 -48.64 -13.70
CA ASN A 610 21.57 -47.42 -13.28
C ASN A 610 22.32 -46.73 -12.13
N ASN A 611 22.43 -45.39 -12.20
CA ASN A 611 23.11 -44.53 -11.22
C ASN A 611 24.62 -44.83 -11.04
N THR A 612 25.32 -45.18 -12.12
CA THR A 612 26.79 -45.29 -12.11
C THR A 612 27.47 -43.96 -12.39
N PHE A 613 28.76 -43.88 -12.08
CA PHE A 613 29.63 -42.79 -12.47
C PHE A 613 30.53 -43.20 -13.63
N ASP A 614 30.85 -42.22 -14.46
CA ASP A 614 31.86 -42.28 -15.50
C ASP A 614 32.93 -41.23 -15.23
N ASN A 615 34.20 -41.56 -15.47
CA ASN A 615 35.34 -40.76 -14.97
C ASN A 615 36.27 -40.24 -16.08
N ASP A 616 36.01 -40.57 -17.35
CA ASP A 616 36.84 -40.16 -18.50
C ASP A 616 36.03 -39.50 -19.64
N GLY A 617 34.70 -39.60 -19.63
CA GLY A 617 33.79 -38.97 -20.60
C GLY A 617 33.36 -39.89 -21.74
N ASP A 618 33.79 -41.16 -21.75
CA ASP A 618 33.67 -42.09 -22.89
C ASP A 618 32.76 -43.30 -22.57
N ILE A 619 31.44 -43.10 -22.68
CA ILE A 619 30.42 -44.09 -22.28
C ILE A 619 30.00 -45.01 -23.43
N THR A 620 29.92 -46.32 -23.17
CA THR A 620 29.32 -47.32 -24.09
C THR A 620 28.06 -47.97 -23.51
N PHE A 621 26.94 -47.81 -24.22
CA PHE A 621 25.59 -48.27 -23.88
C PHE A 621 25.26 -49.57 -24.63
N MET A 622 25.14 -50.70 -23.93
CA MET A 622 24.81 -52.02 -24.50
C MET A 622 23.35 -52.41 -24.23
N PHE A 623 22.70 -53.08 -25.18
CA PHE A 623 21.31 -53.55 -25.07
C PHE A 623 21.08 -54.85 -25.88
N ASN A 624 19.95 -55.50 -25.64
CA ASN A 624 19.36 -56.44 -26.59
C ASN A 624 17.86 -56.17 -26.81
N ALA A 625 17.31 -56.68 -27.92
CA ALA A 625 15.88 -56.57 -28.22
C ALA A 625 15.36 -57.77 -29.04
N THR A 626 14.06 -58.03 -28.93
CA THR A 626 13.33 -59.10 -29.64
C THR A 626 11.98 -58.64 -30.19
N ASN A 627 11.64 -59.05 -31.42
CA ASN A 627 10.27 -59.05 -31.95
C ASN A 627 10.15 -60.12 -33.05
N GLN A 628 9.02 -60.23 -33.78
CA GLN A 628 8.96 -61.06 -34.99
C GLN A 628 9.93 -60.56 -36.07
N GLN A 629 9.94 -59.25 -36.35
CA GLN A 629 10.76 -58.63 -37.41
C GLN A 629 11.22 -57.21 -37.02
N LEU A 630 12.39 -57.10 -36.37
CA LEU A 630 12.96 -55.79 -36.01
C LEU A 630 13.45 -55.02 -37.25
N THR A 631 13.38 -53.69 -37.21
CA THR A 631 13.85 -52.78 -38.27
C THR A 631 14.91 -51.78 -37.82
N SER A 632 14.80 -51.20 -36.63
CA SER A 632 15.80 -50.26 -36.11
C SER A 632 15.80 -50.17 -34.59
N CYS A 633 16.91 -49.70 -34.03
CA CYS A 633 17.03 -49.34 -32.61
C CYS A 633 17.75 -48.01 -32.45
N SER A 634 17.33 -47.20 -31.47
CA SER A 634 17.81 -45.85 -31.19
C SER A 634 18.24 -45.70 -29.74
N LEU A 635 19.41 -45.10 -29.52
CA LEU A 635 19.80 -44.54 -28.22
C LEU A 635 19.07 -43.22 -28.00
N LEU A 636 18.31 -43.13 -26.92
CA LEU A 636 17.70 -41.88 -26.46
C LEU A 636 18.54 -41.33 -25.31
N ILE A 637 18.95 -40.05 -25.41
CA ILE A 637 19.62 -39.28 -24.36
C ILE A 637 18.72 -38.11 -23.97
N ASN A 638 18.39 -38.00 -22.69
CA ASN A 638 17.47 -37.02 -22.13
C ASN A 638 16.14 -36.95 -22.92
N SER A 639 15.60 -38.13 -23.26
CA SER A 639 14.41 -38.37 -24.10
C SER A 639 14.51 -37.96 -25.58
N ASN A 640 15.67 -37.52 -26.07
CA ASN A 640 15.89 -37.21 -27.48
C ASN A 640 16.69 -38.32 -28.16
N VAL A 641 16.30 -38.70 -29.38
CA VAL A 641 17.08 -39.66 -30.20
C VAL A 641 18.46 -39.05 -30.49
N ASN A 642 19.52 -39.75 -30.07
CA ASN A 642 20.91 -39.35 -30.25
C ASN A 642 21.56 -40.10 -31.42
N GLN A 643 21.38 -41.42 -31.47
CA GLN A 643 21.88 -42.32 -32.51
C GLN A 643 20.82 -43.36 -32.85
N THR A 644 20.79 -43.79 -34.10
CA THR A 644 19.94 -44.89 -34.59
C THR A 644 20.79 -45.85 -35.40
N LYS A 645 20.51 -47.14 -35.28
CA LYS A 645 21.09 -48.24 -36.04
C LYS A 645 19.99 -49.12 -36.62
N ASP A 646 20.24 -49.68 -37.79
CA ASP A 646 19.37 -50.70 -38.39
C ASP A 646 19.43 -52.00 -37.56
N ALA A 647 18.28 -52.65 -37.40
CA ALA A 647 18.15 -53.97 -36.81
C ALA A 647 17.49 -54.91 -37.83
N SER A 648 17.70 -56.22 -37.72
CA SER A 648 17.06 -57.18 -38.63
C SER A 648 16.90 -58.55 -38.00
N GLY A 649 15.75 -59.19 -38.25
CA GLY A 649 15.38 -60.47 -37.67
C GLY A 649 14.78 -60.34 -36.27
N SER A 650 14.70 -61.47 -35.55
CA SER A 650 13.90 -61.59 -34.32
C SER A 650 14.64 -61.37 -33.00
N TYR A 651 15.98 -61.26 -33.04
CA TYR A 651 16.82 -60.92 -31.88
C TYR A 651 18.00 -60.05 -32.35
N VAL A 652 18.28 -58.98 -31.62
CA VAL A 652 19.49 -58.15 -31.81
C VAL A 652 20.16 -57.88 -30.46
N GLU A 653 21.49 -57.83 -30.44
CA GLU A 653 22.29 -57.40 -29.30
C GLU A 653 23.43 -56.53 -29.84
N ASP A 654 23.51 -55.28 -29.37
CA ASP A 654 24.41 -54.26 -29.93
C ASP A 654 24.69 -53.16 -28.88
N SER A 655 25.52 -52.17 -29.25
CA SER A 655 25.86 -51.03 -28.41
C SER A 655 25.89 -49.69 -29.15
N PHE A 656 25.84 -48.60 -28.40
CA PHE A 656 26.09 -47.22 -28.83
C PHE A 656 27.21 -46.63 -27.98
N SER A 657 27.95 -45.65 -28.52
CA SER A 657 29.01 -44.97 -27.76
C SER A 657 28.87 -43.45 -27.86
N LEU A 658 29.22 -42.77 -26.78
CA LEU A 658 29.41 -41.32 -26.70
C LEU A 658 30.81 -41.06 -26.16
N LEU A 659 31.47 -40.03 -26.69
CA LEU A 659 32.84 -39.65 -26.33
C LEU A 659 32.88 -38.17 -25.93
N ASP A 660 33.94 -37.77 -25.22
CA ASP A 660 34.21 -36.38 -24.82
C ASP A 660 33.02 -35.71 -24.09
N ILE A 661 32.26 -36.47 -23.28
CA ILE A 661 31.14 -35.89 -22.51
C ILE A 661 31.70 -34.93 -21.45
N ALA A 662 31.15 -33.72 -21.41
CA ALA A 662 31.59 -32.70 -20.47
C ALA A 662 31.43 -33.13 -19.01
N ASP A 663 32.36 -32.68 -18.17
CA ASP A 663 32.32 -32.92 -16.73
C ASP A 663 31.01 -32.45 -16.06
N ASN A 664 30.66 -33.10 -14.94
CA ASN A 664 29.45 -32.92 -14.15
C ASN A 664 28.13 -33.10 -14.95
N THR A 665 28.19 -33.73 -16.14
CA THR A 665 27.01 -34.01 -16.97
C THR A 665 26.24 -35.23 -16.43
N ILE A 666 24.94 -35.04 -16.20
CA ILE A 666 24.00 -36.13 -15.90
C ILE A 666 23.24 -36.50 -17.18
N LEU A 667 23.38 -37.75 -17.62
CA LEU A 667 22.65 -38.31 -18.76
C LEU A 667 21.59 -39.30 -18.27
N THR A 668 20.32 -39.03 -18.63
CA THR A 668 19.27 -40.05 -18.61
C THR A 668 19.24 -40.74 -19.97
N TRP A 669 19.33 -42.05 -20.02
CA TRP A 669 19.43 -42.81 -21.27
C TRP A 669 18.50 -44.02 -21.31
N THR A 670 18.06 -44.38 -22.52
CA THR A 670 17.39 -45.65 -22.80
C THR A 670 17.60 -46.07 -24.25
N VAL A 671 17.17 -47.27 -24.61
CA VAL A 671 17.09 -47.75 -25.99
C VAL A 671 15.64 -48.00 -26.37
N GLN A 672 15.29 -47.57 -27.57
CA GLN A 672 13.99 -47.74 -28.21
C GLN A 672 14.18 -48.52 -29.52
N CYS A 673 13.36 -49.52 -29.81
CA CYS A 673 13.43 -50.30 -31.04
C CYS A 673 12.08 -50.33 -31.76
N SER A 674 12.12 -50.48 -33.09
CA SER A 674 10.97 -50.58 -33.97
C SER A 674 10.95 -51.88 -34.78
N ASP A 675 9.77 -52.27 -35.26
CA ASP A 675 9.56 -53.36 -36.23
C ASP A 675 9.12 -52.83 -37.62
N ASP A 676 8.64 -53.70 -38.50
CA ASP A 676 8.16 -53.35 -39.85
C ASP A 676 6.70 -52.86 -39.89
N ALA A 677 5.92 -53.09 -38.84
CA ALA A 677 4.63 -52.43 -38.60
C ALA A 677 4.79 -51.00 -38.02
N ASN A 678 5.98 -50.62 -37.55
CA ASN A 678 6.33 -49.41 -36.80
C ASN A 678 5.81 -49.40 -35.35
N ASN A 679 5.56 -50.56 -34.73
CA ASN A 679 5.39 -50.63 -33.28
C ASN A 679 6.71 -50.29 -32.58
N ILE A 680 6.64 -49.80 -31.34
CA ILE A 680 7.79 -49.18 -30.66
C ILE A 680 7.96 -49.74 -29.25
N GLY A 681 9.03 -50.53 -29.08
CA GLY A 681 9.50 -51.02 -27.79
C GLY A 681 10.47 -50.05 -27.15
N THR A 682 10.33 -49.72 -25.87
CA THR A 682 11.29 -48.86 -25.15
C THR A 682 11.62 -49.45 -23.79
N ALA A 683 12.91 -49.55 -23.46
CA ALA A 683 13.34 -50.04 -22.16
C ALA A 683 13.17 -48.98 -21.04
N PRO A 684 13.13 -49.38 -19.75
CA PRO A 684 13.15 -48.43 -18.64
C PRO A 684 14.46 -47.62 -18.60
N SER A 685 14.35 -46.29 -18.53
CA SER A 685 15.50 -45.40 -18.54
C SER A 685 16.44 -45.60 -17.34
N ARG A 686 17.74 -45.43 -17.60
CA ARG A 686 18.82 -45.42 -16.61
C ARG A 686 19.47 -44.03 -16.56
N VAL A 687 20.14 -43.72 -15.46
CA VAL A 687 20.93 -42.51 -15.26
C VAL A 687 22.41 -42.87 -15.16
N ILE A 688 23.27 -42.06 -15.75
CA ILE A 688 24.73 -42.07 -15.56
C ILE A 688 25.21 -40.63 -15.37
N THR A 689 26.22 -40.44 -14.52
CA THR A 689 26.81 -39.12 -14.25
C THR A 689 28.29 -39.14 -14.56
N VAL A 690 28.72 -38.24 -15.43
CA VAL A 690 30.14 -38.02 -15.75
C VAL A 690 30.75 -37.10 -14.69
N ARG A 691 31.89 -37.50 -14.12
CA ARG A 691 32.70 -36.72 -13.18
C ARG A 691 34.18 -36.92 -13.47
N VAL A 692 34.77 -35.97 -14.20
CA VAL A 692 36.19 -35.89 -14.51
C VAL A 692 36.86 -35.06 -13.42
N ASN A 693 37.95 -35.57 -12.84
CA ASN A 693 38.68 -34.90 -11.74
C ASN A 693 39.27 -33.55 -12.21
N ASP A 694 38.80 -32.44 -11.65
CA ASP A 694 39.38 -31.10 -11.87
C ASP A 694 40.52 -30.81 -10.87
N ALA A 695 41.31 -29.76 -11.12
CA ALA A 695 42.41 -29.38 -10.21
C ALA A 695 41.92 -28.48 -9.05
N PRO A 696 42.49 -28.63 -7.83
CA PRO A 696 42.12 -27.80 -6.70
C PRO A 696 42.47 -26.32 -6.91
N THR A 697 41.72 -25.44 -6.26
CA THR A 697 41.87 -23.98 -6.35
C THR A 697 42.45 -23.39 -5.07
N LEU A 698 43.39 -22.44 -5.18
CA LEU A 698 43.91 -21.65 -4.05
C LEU A 698 43.70 -20.16 -4.29
N THR A 699 42.95 -19.52 -3.40
CA THR A 699 42.71 -18.07 -3.37
C THR A 699 43.81 -17.33 -2.61
N GLN A 700 43.91 -16.02 -2.82
CA GLN A 700 44.95 -15.19 -2.21
C GLN A 700 44.81 -15.14 -0.67
N ILE A 701 45.80 -15.68 0.03
CA ILE A 701 45.92 -15.56 1.48
C ILE A 701 46.30 -14.10 1.83
N PRO A 702 45.61 -13.43 2.78
CA PRO A 702 45.95 -12.08 3.19
C PRO A 702 47.34 -11.98 3.82
N ASN A 703 48.01 -10.84 3.60
CA ASN A 703 49.27 -10.54 4.28
C ASN A 703 49.07 -10.52 5.80
N GLN A 704 49.99 -11.14 6.53
CA GLN A 704 49.92 -11.25 7.99
C GLN A 704 50.74 -10.15 8.65
N THR A 705 50.27 -9.68 9.81
CA THR A 705 51.09 -8.92 10.76
C THR A 705 51.08 -9.68 12.08
N ILE A 706 52.25 -10.06 12.56
CA ILE A 706 52.47 -10.87 13.76
C ILE A 706 53.54 -10.21 14.62
N THR A 707 53.59 -10.49 15.90
CA THR A 707 54.72 -10.11 16.76
C THR A 707 55.81 -11.18 16.69
N GLU A 708 57.06 -10.80 16.90
CA GLU A 708 58.13 -11.78 17.15
C GLU A 708 57.84 -12.59 18.44
N ASP A 709 58.55 -13.70 18.59
CA ASP A 709 58.43 -14.69 19.68
C ASP A 709 57.03 -15.33 19.88
N VAL A 710 56.06 -15.03 19.01
CA VAL A 710 54.71 -15.60 19.02
C VAL A 710 54.47 -16.41 17.76
N ILE A 711 54.09 -17.68 17.92
CA ILE A 711 53.64 -18.54 16.83
C ILE A 711 52.22 -18.12 16.42
N SER A 712 52.03 -17.84 15.13
CA SER A 712 50.71 -17.62 14.53
C SER A 712 50.30 -18.80 13.66
N SER A 713 49.01 -18.98 13.40
CA SER A 713 48.50 -20.06 12.55
C SER A 713 47.36 -19.63 11.64
N ILE A 714 47.30 -20.23 10.46
CA ILE A 714 46.30 -19.98 9.42
C ILE A 714 45.70 -21.33 9.00
N ASN A 715 44.37 -21.43 8.92
CA ASN A 715 43.70 -22.59 8.34
C ASN A 715 43.57 -22.42 6.82
N LEU A 716 44.24 -23.27 6.04
CA LEU A 716 44.28 -23.21 4.58
C LEU A 716 42.95 -23.61 3.92
N ASN A 717 42.08 -24.36 4.60
CA ASN A 717 40.72 -24.68 4.13
C ASN A 717 39.84 -23.42 3.96
N LEU A 718 40.23 -22.27 4.54
CA LEU A 718 39.54 -21.00 4.33
C LEU A 718 39.87 -20.35 2.98
N TYR A 719 40.92 -20.83 2.31
CA TYR A 719 41.48 -20.24 1.09
C TYR A 719 41.57 -21.23 -0.07
N SER A 720 41.18 -22.49 0.14
CA SER A 720 41.22 -23.54 -0.89
C SER A 720 39.90 -24.28 -0.98
N SER A 721 39.59 -24.71 -2.19
CA SER A 721 38.39 -25.47 -2.52
C SER A 721 38.68 -26.35 -3.73
N ASP A 722 38.02 -27.49 -3.76
CA ASP A 722 38.11 -28.47 -4.83
C ASP A 722 36.72 -28.62 -5.47
N PRO A 723 36.58 -28.65 -6.82
CA PRO A 723 35.27 -28.75 -7.47
C PRO A 723 34.51 -30.02 -7.10
N GLU A 724 35.21 -31.16 -6.99
CA GLU A 724 34.63 -32.45 -6.60
C GLU A 724 34.55 -32.60 -5.06
N ASN A 725 35.10 -31.63 -4.33
CA ASN A 725 35.27 -31.61 -2.88
C ASN A 725 36.19 -32.77 -2.41
N ASP A 726 37.23 -33.08 -3.19
CA ASP A 726 38.24 -34.07 -2.82
C ASP A 726 39.17 -33.60 -1.69
N SER A 727 39.86 -34.56 -1.05
CA SER A 727 40.61 -34.32 0.17
C SER A 727 41.96 -33.64 -0.11
N LEU A 728 42.07 -32.36 0.26
CA LEU A 728 43.26 -31.56 -0.05
C LEU A 728 44.45 -31.77 0.89
N THR A 729 45.64 -31.80 0.27
CA THR A 729 46.95 -31.83 0.92
C THR A 729 47.78 -30.63 0.49
N TYR A 730 48.52 -30.04 1.43
CA TYR A 730 49.22 -28.77 1.22
C TYR A 730 50.73 -28.93 1.28
N SER A 731 51.45 -28.19 0.43
CA SER A 731 52.88 -27.96 0.57
C SER A 731 53.16 -26.47 0.82
N VAL A 732 54.21 -26.18 1.58
CA VAL A 732 54.63 -24.82 1.92
C VAL A 732 56.13 -24.64 1.74
N THR A 733 56.52 -23.49 1.20
CA THR A 733 57.91 -23.04 1.10
C THR A 733 58.03 -21.63 1.68
N ALA A 734 58.92 -21.44 2.66
CA ALA A 734 59.27 -20.11 3.16
C ALA A 734 60.27 -19.40 2.22
N GLN A 735 60.12 -18.09 2.02
CA GLN A 735 61.08 -17.27 1.26
C GLN A 735 62.45 -17.24 1.95
N ASP A 736 62.45 -17.13 3.28
CA ASP A 736 63.65 -17.13 4.11
C ASP A 736 63.32 -17.73 5.49
N ALA A 737 63.60 -19.03 5.63
CA ALA A 737 63.34 -19.77 6.87
C ALA A 737 64.20 -19.29 8.06
N SER A 738 65.26 -18.49 7.82
CA SER A 738 66.04 -17.88 8.89
C SER A 738 65.35 -16.66 9.53
N LYS A 739 64.30 -16.14 8.89
CA LYS A 739 63.47 -15.01 9.37
C LYS A 739 62.13 -15.47 9.91
N VAL A 740 61.41 -16.27 9.12
CA VAL A 740 60.12 -16.87 9.51
C VAL A 740 60.08 -18.29 8.96
N THR A 741 59.98 -19.26 9.86
CA THR A 741 59.72 -20.66 9.51
C THR A 741 58.22 -20.84 9.24
N CYS A 742 57.91 -21.41 8.07
CA CYS A 742 56.56 -21.80 7.69
C CYS A 742 56.47 -23.31 7.55
N SER A 743 55.52 -23.93 8.25
CA SER A 743 55.29 -25.38 8.23
C SER A 743 53.80 -25.68 8.21
N VAL A 744 53.39 -26.77 7.55
CA VAL A 744 51.97 -27.15 7.43
C VAL A 744 51.75 -28.56 7.96
N VAL A 745 50.68 -28.73 8.75
CA VAL A 745 50.25 -30.03 9.29
C VAL A 745 48.75 -30.13 9.13
N GLY A 746 48.27 -31.12 8.35
CA GLY A 746 46.90 -31.12 7.86
C GLY A 746 46.64 -29.86 7.03
N SER A 747 45.61 -29.09 7.38
CA SER A 747 45.33 -27.78 6.78
C SER A 747 45.89 -26.58 7.56
N THR A 748 46.55 -26.79 8.69
CA THR A 748 47.03 -25.69 9.55
C THR A 748 48.46 -25.31 9.16
N LEU A 749 48.61 -24.11 8.60
CA LEU A 749 49.88 -23.44 8.36
C LEU A 749 50.32 -22.72 9.64
N SER A 750 51.47 -23.09 10.18
CA SER A 750 52.13 -22.45 11.31
C SER A 750 53.20 -21.47 10.82
N LEU A 751 53.19 -20.26 11.38
CA LEU A 751 54.15 -19.19 11.12
C LEU A 751 54.92 -18.90 12.41
N MET A 752 56.23 -19.14 12.40
CA MET A 752 57.10 -18.90 13.56
C MET A 752 58.25 -17.97 13.16
N PRO A 753 58.23 -16.69 13.57
CA PRO A 753 59.39 -15.82 13.50
C PRO A 753 60.59 -16.43 14.22
N SER A 754 61.79 -16.13 13.74
CA SER A 754 63.01 -16.33 14.52
C SER A 754 63.03 -15.38 15.72
N ALA A 755 63.70 -15.79 16.80
CA ALA A 755 63.83 -14.95 18.00
C ALA A 755 64.48 -13.60 17.66
N ASN A 756 63.89 -12.52 18.19
CA ASN A 756 64.35 -11.14 17.99
C ASN A 756 64.43 -10.72 16.50
N PHE A 757 63.64 -11.34 15.61
CA PHE A 757 63.50 -10.91 14.20
C PHE A 757 62.26 -10.02 14.00
N ASN A 758 62.50 -8.74 13.77
CA ASN A 758 61.51 -7.80 13.25
C ASN A 758 61.76 -7.46 11.76
N GLY A 759 60.69 -7.35 10.97
CA GLY A 759 60.76 -7.05 9.54
C GLY A 759 59.89 -7.95 8.66
N ILE A 760 60.17 -7.95 7.35
CA ILE A 760 59.32 -8.60 6.34
C ILE A 760 59.90 -9.94 5.89
N SER A 761 59.04 -10.96 5.79
CA SER A 761 59.26 -12.25 5.12
C SER A 761 58.03 -12.62 4.28
N SER A 762 58.03 -13.77 3.62
CA SER A 762 56.85 -14.30 2.90
C SER A 762 56.88 -15.83 2.78
N CYS A 763 55.73 -16.45 2.55
CA CYS A 763 55.60 -17.89 2.35
C CYS A 763 54.64 -18.23 1.20
N THR A 764 54.93 -19.32 0.49
CA THR A 764 54.21 -19.79 -0.70
C THR A 764 53.55 -21.14 -0.44
N ILE A 765 52.29 -21.30 -0.84
CA ILE A 765 51.43 -22.48 -0.61
C ILE A 765 50.95 -23.08 -1.94
N ILE A 766 50.82 -24.41 -1.99
CA ILE A 766 50.19 -25.18 -3.07
C ILE A 766 49.26 -26.24 -2.44
N ALA A 767 48.06 -26.44 -2.99
CA ALA A 767 47.12 -27.51 -2.63
C ALA A 767 47.09 -28.62 -3.69
N ASN A 768 46.79 -29.85 -3.30
CA ASN A 768 46.78 -31.03 -4.16
C ASN A 768 45.68 -32.00 -3.70
N ASP A 769 44.92 -32.54 -4.64
CA ASP A 769 43.75 -33.45 -4.50
C ASP A 769 44.13 -34.96 -4.59
N SER A 770 45.42 -35.26 -4.76
CA SER A 770 46.06 -36.56 -5.09
C SER A 770 46.37 -36.83 -6.57
N SER A 771 45.74 -36.13 -7.52
CA SER A 771 45.90 -36.30 -8.98
C SER A 771 46.57 -35.08 -9.64
N LEU A 772 46.19 -33.88 -9.20
CA LEU A 772 46.50 -32.57 -9.76
C LEU A 772 46.95 -31.59 -8.66
N SER A 773 47.50 -30.45 -9.08
CA SER A 773 48.02 -29.40 -8.20
C SER A 773 47.39 -28.05 -8.52
N SER A 774 47.12 -27.26 -7.48
CA SER A 774 46.58 -25.91 -7.61
C SER A 774 47.58 -24.90 -8.17
N ASN A 775 47.09 -23.70 -8.45
CA ASN A 775 47.94 -22.52 -8.54
C ASN A 775 48.73 -22.30 -7.23
N GLN A 776 49.89 -21.65 -7.32
CA GLN A 776 50.71 -21.28 -6.17
C GLN A 776 50.26 -19.92 -5.61
N VAL A 777 50.24 -19.76 -4.28
CA VAL A 777 49.88 -18.49 -3.62
C VAL A 777 50.97 -18.06 -2.64
N THR A 778 51.50 -16.86 -2.82
CA THR A 778 52.48 -16.23 -1.91
C THR A 778 51.83 -15.08 -1.14
N PHE A 779 52.12 -14.94 0.15
CA PHE A 779 51.68 -13.81 0.97
C PHE A 779 52.81 -13.29 1.87
N ASN A 780 52.78 -11.98 2.14
CA ASN A 780 53.79 -11.32 2.97
C ASN A 780 53.46 -11.42 4.46
N ILE A 781 54.51 -11.45 5.28
CA ILE A 781 54.46 -11.53 6.73
C ILE A 781 55.29 -10.37 7.27
N ASN A 782 54.63 -9.44 7.98
CA ASN A 782 55.26 -8.33 8.67
C ASN A 782 55.40 -8.68 10.16
N VAL A 783 56.63 -8.87 10.63
CA VAL A 783 56.93 -9.17 12.04
C VAL A 783 57.22 -7.87 12.78
N LEU A 784 56.36 -7.55 13.75
CA LEU A 784 56.51 -6.43 14.66
C LEU A 784 57.45 -6.81 15.81
N ALA A 785 58.25 -5.84 16.25
CA ALA A 785 59.06 -6.01 17.45
C ALA A 785 58.17 -6.19 18.70
N ALA A 786 58.57 -7.11 19.57
CA ALA A 786 58.06 -7.24 20.93
C ALA A 786 58.79 -6.25 21.85
N ASN A 787 58.65 -6.37 23.16
CA ASN A 787 59.47 -5.62 24.11
C ASN A 787 60.20 -6.62 25.01
N ASP A 788 61.51 -6.74 24.83
CA ASP A 788 62.38 -7.57 25.66
C ASP A 788 62.56 -6.97 27.07
N ASP A 789 62.75 -7.83 28.08
CA ASP A 789 63.16 -7.39 29.41
C ASP A 789 64.67 -7.01 29.42
N PRO A 790 65.08 -5.93 30.12
CA PRO A 790 66.49 -5.56 30.24
C PRO A 790 67.28 -6.63 31.00
N THR A 791 68.31 -7.18 30.36
CA THR A 791 69.15 -8.25 30.92
C THR A 791 70.40 -7.69 31.61
N LEU A 792 70.80 -8.28 32.74
CA LEU A 792 72.05 -7.96 33.41
C LEU A 792 73.22 -8.59 32.62
N THR A 793 74.07 -7.76 32.01
CA THR A 793 75.22 -8.22 31.21
C THR A 793 76.47 -8.50 32.05
N GLN A 794 76.58 -7.86 33.22
CA GLN A 794 77.64 -8.09 34.21
C GLN A 794 77.22 -7.64 35.60
N ASN A 795 77.78 -8.26 36.64
CA ASN A 795 77.48 -7.91 38.04
C ASN A 795 78.03 -6.52 38.39
N ILE A 796 77.26 -5.74 39.17
CA ILE A 796 77.73 -4.49 39.76
C ILE A 796 78.67 -4.84 40.92
N PRO A 797 79.94 -4.36 40.93
CA PRO A 797 80.90 -4.68 41.98
C PRO A 797 80.60 -3.92 43.28
N ASP A 798 81.06 -4.47 44.41
CA ASP A 798 80.94 -3.85 45.74
C ASP A 798 81.48 -2.41 45.77
N GLN A 799 80.80 -1.53 46.49
CA GLN A 799 81.16 -0.13 46.63
C GLN A 799 81.42 0.23 48.09
N THR A 800 82.45 1.05 48.34
CA THR A 800 82.73 1.63 49.65
C THR A 800 82.85 3.14 49.51
N TRP A 801 82.19 3.88 50.41
CA TRP A 801 82.25 5.34 50.44
C TRP A 801 82.26 5.85 51.88
N ASN A 802 82.77 7.06 52.10
CA ASN A 802 82.82 7.68 53.43
C ASN A 802 81.47 8.30 53.79
N GLU A 803 81.10 8.21 55.07
CA GLU A 803 79.93 8.92 55.62
C GLU A 803 79.94 10.42 55.25
N ASP A 804 78.73 10.99 55.16
CA ASP A 804 78.43 12.36 54.74
C ASP A 804 78.83 12.76 53.30
N ASN A 805 79.18 11.80 52.43
CA ASN A 805 79.29 12.03 50.98
C ASN A 805 78.22 11.27 50.19
N ASN A 806 77.96 11.71 48.95
CA ASN A 806 77.12 10.99 47.99
C ASN A 806 77.98 10.13 47.07
N LEU A 807 77.61 8.87 46.87
CA LEU A 807 78.15 7.99 45.84
C LEU A 807 77.16 7.89 44.67
N THR A 808 77.63 8.11 43.44
CA THR A 808 76.85 7.88 42.21
C THR A 808 77.43 6.71 41.44
N ILE A 809 76.64 5.66 41.21
CA ILE A 809 77.00 4.51 40.37
C ILE A 809 76.28 4.67 39.03
N ASN A 810 77.01 4.60 37.90
CA ASN A 810 76.35 4.58 36.60
C ASN A 810 75.95 3.15 36.21
N LEU A 811 74.64 2.89 36.19
CA LEU A 811 74.06 1.58 35.90
C LEU A 811 73.98 1.25 34.40
N SER A 812 74.19 2.22 33.49
CA SER A 812 74.09 2.03 32.03
C SER A 812 75.05 0.99 31.45
N ASN A 813 76.08 0.60 32.21
CA ASN A 813 77.11 -0.34 31.78
C ASN A 813 76.87 -1.78 32.29
N TYR A 814 75.80 -2.02 33.04
CA TYR A 814 75.51 -3.30 33.68
C TYR A 814 74.25 -3.99 33.15
N PHE A 815 73.36 -3.22 32.50
CA PHE A 815 72.12 -3.70 31.91
C PHE A 815 72.11 -3.44 30.40
N GLN A 816 71.61 -4.39 29.63
CA GLN A 816 71.33 -4.24 28.20
C GLN A 816 69.85 -4.54 27.93
N ASP A 817 69.18 -3.54 27.39
CA ASP A 817 67.86 -3.63 26.78
C ASP A 817 68.05 -3.67 25.26
N LEU A 818 67.44 -4.64 24.57
CA LEU A 818 67.60 -4.81 23.12
C LEU A 818 66.79 -3.76 22.33
N ASP A 819 65.66 -3.31 22.88
CA ASP A 819 64.76 -2.30 22.31
C ASP A 819 65.12 -0.85 22.70
N ARG A 820 66.06 -0.68 23.63
CA ARG A 820 66.63 0.60 24.10
C ARG A 820 65.60 1.58 24.66
N ARG A 821 64.50 1.09 25.25
CA ARG A 821 63.67 1.92 26.14
C ARG A 821 64.37 2.06 27.49
N PHE A 822 64.04 3.12 28.23
CA PHE A 822 64.79 3.61 29.40
C PHE A 822 65.30 2.51 30.35
N ILE A 823 66.61 2.25 30.32
CA ILE A 823 67.25 1.11 30.99
C ILE A 823 67.16 1.18 32.54
N VAL A 824 66.99 2.38 33.12
CA VAL A 824 66.74 2.56 34.57
C VAL A 824 65.88 3.82 34.80
N SER A 825 64.84 3.71 35.65
CA SER A 825 64.15 4.86 36.26
C SER A 825 64.67 5.13 37.68
N ASN A 826 64.91 6.39 38.03
CA ASN A 826 65.25 6.83 39.40
C ASN A 826 64.12 6.61 40.41
#